data_AF-A0A9N9CMA6-F1
#
_entry.id   AF-A0A9N9CMA6-F1
#
_cell.length_a   1.000
_cell.length_b   1.000
_cell.length_c   1.000
_cell.angle_alpha   90.00
_cell.angle_beta   90.00
_cell.angle_gamma   90.00
#
_symmetry.space_group_name_H-M   'P 1'
#
loop_
_entity.id
_entity.type
_entity.pdbx_description
1 polymer ?
#
loop_
_entity_poly.entity_id
_entity_poly.type
_entity_poly.pdbx_seq_one_letter_code
_entity_poly.pdbx_strand_id
1 'polypeptide(L)'
;MDNNTIFIKSVIAHTIILHASMNPNVSPLTTLLHRLETCQNMYILSCISDTEAYVLSAILEREIVTRYICECGYKYVIGNSGHALTEQRCPGCKVRMLGGTMFVLHAGNKKLDENPLRSLVTNDISGYIGETPNQDIGYCVRSMPPTSFRILHLFVHILIGASSPSTIATNFLQKNNQVATNTEHYCLEHIQNDWNILKQILNCSDENLALTLHSILANMTQNPPPSSNLNTPDQREEWETQFTRNYVSDQIKSIIETTTNFRTRLNTASTTVQGNTTNVIESEINQTLTTFDISQLPRLWRKIGVSTFESFRAYYNGNLAQYKEQFPVLAVYFKHEESLRYVKHLWDIVKFVQLVSARLSYRLNREKILALTFREYFLSEKNEEALMTAYKDFEKAWNSVIDNVDRYECHEIVIKPKMHFDQKLTLALIEPKDEGVYLCAILEYLIFIQNKFLEEIMTITPGTCRSLGFLEDSDSFTETEGPPQYYIQSLTLKQLRKDNLISYQWEDDCDRILQFSERNLGVGRGQDIIYDLQKIEQELARYLIYEKVHIEKLENSKLFMELFSYHMELFQSSMKIIEDIRNLIPQEPISAEKASAIVGIPTNSFNLTPGQMDSAIDNPSDILSALEILLCFVKRSPGSGGEFSIKGYVSQWASLSKISENAKFNSLLTEDLKLKHLIGLYELIEEQMANITVKNVSEKYKAPITNDLVDSLNKVIDWTIPPSQQELLPAKAFALALKRFMYRFLQGETMNENELLELYVCNESLYFWPSSVSQELIDKLFPGEIMVSHTYNVYEFITNQIENLIRRQHQQQLQ
;
A
#
# COMPACT_ATOMS: atom_id res chain seq x y z
N MET A 1 27.73 -22.92 35.24
CA MET A 1 27.63 -22.49 33.83
C MET A 1 26.22 -22.81 33.38
N ASP A 2 25.58 -21.91 32.64
CA ASP A 2 24.31 -22.21 31.98
C ASP A 2 24.51 -23.33 30.95
N ASN A 3 23.56 -24.26 30.84
CA ASN A 3 23.64 -25.41 29.93
C ASN A 3 23.82 -24.96 28.47
N ASN A 4 23.20 -23.85 28.07
CA ASN A 4 23.36 -23.24 26.75
C ASN A 4 24.83 -22.91 26.45
N THR A 5 25.52 -22.27 27.39
CA THR A 5 26.95 -21.91 27.24
C THR A 5 27.82 -23.16 27.03
N ILE A 6 27.47 -24.28 27.64
CA ILE A 6 28.20 -25.54 27.49
C ILE A 6 28.02 -26.11 26.08
N PHE A 7 26.80 -26.12 25.56
CA PHE A 7 26.49 -26.60 24.21
C PHE A 7 27.19 -25.80 23.11
N ILE A 8 27.14 -24.47 23.19
CA ILE A 8 27.85 -23.61 22.23
C ILE A 8 29.36 -23.89 22.29
N LYS A 9 29.93 -23.94 23.50
CA LYS A 9 31.37 -24.22 23.68
C LYS A 9 31.78 -25.61 23.19
N SER A 10 30.93 -26.63 23.33
CA SER A 10 31.25 -27.97 22.82
C SER A 10 31.31 -27.98 21.29
N VAL A 11 30.37 -27.31 20.62
CA VAL A 11 30.40 -27.15 19.15
C VAL A 11 31.62 -26.36 18.71
N ILE A 12 31.94 -25.23 19.36
CA ILE A 12 33.16 -24.46 19.11
C ILE A 12 34.40 -25.35 19.19
N ALA A 13 34.53 -26.12 20.28
CA ALA A 13 35.68 -27.00 20.48
C ALA A 13 35.76 -28.08 19.38
N HIS A 14 34.64 -28.74 19.04
CA HIS A 14 34.62 -29.78 18.01
C HIS A 14 34.98 -29.20 16.63
N THR A 15 34.41 -28.05 16.24
CA THR A 15 34.74 -27.39 14.96
C THR A 15 36.25 -27.06 14.87
N ILE A 16 36.84 -26.49 15.93
CA ILE A 16 38.26 -26.15 15.95
C ILE A 16 39.12 -27.43 15.89
N ILE A 17 38.85 -28.43 16.73
CA ILE A 17 39.63 -29.67 16.81
C ILE A 17 39.60 -30.42 15.48
N LEU A 18 38.43 -30.51 14.85
CA LEU A 18 38.26 -31.16 13.55
C LEU A 18 39.18 -30.53 12.51
N HIS A 19 39.06 -29.21 12.31
CA HIS A 19 39.83 -28.52 11.28
C HIS A 19 41.31 -28.40 11.62
N ALA A 20 41.68 -28.36 12.91
CA ALA A 20 43.08 -28.41 13.34
C ALA A 20 43.74 -29.77 13.05
N SER A 21 42.97 -30.86 13.09
CA SER A 21 43.45 -32.23 12.84
C SER A 21 43.62 -32.58 11.35
N MET A 22 43.05 -31.78 10.46
CA MET A 22 43.10 -31.98 9.01
C MET A 22 44.26 -31.20 8.37
N ASN A 23 44.75 -31.68 7.21
CA ASN A 23 45.75 -30.94 6.43
C ASN A 23 45.16 -29.60 5.95
N PRO A 24 45.91 -28.47 6.03
CA PRO A 24 45.42 -27.14 5.66
C PRO A 24 44.73 -27.05 4.30
N ASN A 25 45.20 -27.82 3.30
CA ASN A 25 44.71 -27.74 1.93
C ASN A 25 43.49 -28.64 1.65
N VAL A 26 42.94 -29.33 2.65
CA VAL A 26 41.83 -30.29 2.47
C VAL A 26 40.54 -29.58 2.10
N SER A 27 40.24 -28.44 2.73
CA SER A 27 39.04 -27.65 2.46
C SER A 27 39.30 -26.16 2.67
N PRO A 28 38.42 -25.29 2.17
CA PRO A 28 38.50 -23.86 2.49
C PRO A 28 38.38 -23.58 3.99
N LEU A 29 37.60 -24.36 4.74
CA LEU A 29 37.46 -24.22 6.20
C LEU A 29 38.76 -24.54 6.95
N THR A 30 39.48 -25.58 6.53
CA THR A 30 40.81 -25.87 7.10
C THR A 30 41.82 -24.80 6.73
N THR A 31 41.75 -24.27 5.50
CA THR A 31 42.62 -23.18 5.05
C THR A 31 42.37 -21.92 5.89
N LEU A 32 41.11 -21.62 6.19
CA LEU A 32 40.70 -20.47 7.00
C LEU A 32 41.30 -20.53 8.41
N LEU A 33 41.31 -21.71 9.05
CA LEU A 33 41.90 -21.90 10.38
C LEU A 33 43.43 -21.81 10.37
N HIS A 34 44.09 -22.49 9.43
CA HIS A 34 45.55 -22.65 9.43
C HIS A 34 46.29 -21.48 8.75
N ARG A 35 45.65 -20.77 7.81
CA ARG A 35 46.29 -19.79 6.92
C ARG A 35 45.39 -18.57 6.65
N LEU A 36 44.82 -17.99 7.70
CA LEU A 36 43.90 -16.85 7.63
C LEU A 36 44.43 -15.67 6.78
N GLU A 37 45.72 -15.37 6.84
CA GLU A 37 46.35 -14.31 6.05
C GLU A 37 46.25 -14.54 4.54
N THR A 38 46.32 -15.80 4.09
CA THR A 38 46.27 -16.16 2.67
C THR A 38 44.85 -16.06 2.10
N CYS A 39 43.83 -16.10 2.97
CA CYS A 39 42.43 -16.00 2.59
C CYS A 39 41.98 -14.56 2.29
N GLN A 40 42.78 -13.53 2.59
CA GLN A 40 42.37 -12.12 2.44
C GLN A 40 41.97 -11.70 1.02
N ASN A 41 42.41 -12.43 0.00
CA ASN A 41 42.10 -12.17 -1.41
C ASN A 41 41.24 -13.29 -2.03
N MET A 42 40.66 -14.17 -1.21
CA MET A 42 39.71 -15.21 -1.65
C MET A 42 38.27 -14.73 -1.47
N TYR A 43 37.33 -15.34 -2.17
CA TYR A 43 35.89 -15.13 -1.94
C TYR A 43 35.46 -15.91 -0.71
N ILE A 44 35.23 -15.21 0.40
CA ILE A 44 34.96 -15.86 1.68
C ILE A 44 33.57 -16.50 1.69
N LEU A 45 33.50 -17.74 2.18
CA LEU A 45 32.25 -18.49 2.36
C LEU A 45 31.27 -17.71 3.23
N SER A 46 29.98 -17.79 2.92
CA SER A 46 28.87 -17.09 3.58
C SER A 46 28.95 -15.55 3.56
N CYS A 47 30.04 -14.95 3.08
CA CYS A 47 30.16 -13.50 2.99
C CYS A 47 29.18 -12.95 1.94
N ILE A 48 28.60 -11.78 2.21
CA ILE A 48 27.71 -11.07 1.30
C ILE A 48 28.40 -10.69 -0.02
N SER A 49 27.59 -10.53 -1.07
CA SER A 49 28.03 -10.12 -2.41
C SER A 49 27.76 -8.62 -2.58
N ASP A 50 28.77 -7.76 -2.36
CA ASP A 50 28.75 -6.28 -2.44
C ASP A 50 27.65 -5.55 -1.62
N THR A 51 28.06 -4.59 -0.80
CA THR A 51 27.17 -3.64 -0.11
C THR A 51 26.16 -2.95 -1.03
N GLU A 52 26.52 -2.63 -2.29
CA GLU A 52 25.61 -2.00 -3.26
C GLU A 52 24.50 -2.98 -3.70
N ALA A 53 24.84 -4.25 -3.93
CA ALA A 53 23.86 -5.27 -4.30
C ALA A 53 22.96 -5.67 -3.12
N TYR A 54 23.48 -5.66 -1.89
CA TYR A 54 22.69 -5.85 -0.66
C TYR A 54 21.63 -4.76 -0.46
N VAL A 55 22.00 -3.48 -0.59
CA VAL A 55 21.06 -2.36 -0.45
C VAL A 55 20.03 -2.38 -1.59
N LEU A 56 20.47 -2.67 -2.81
CA LEU A 56 19.58 -2.71 -3.97
C LEU A 56 18.69 -3.97 -4.00
N SER A 57 19.12 -5.11 -3.46
CA SER A 57 18.27 -6.31 -3.36
C SER A 57 17.11 -6.10 -2.39
N ALA A 58 17.35 -5.45 -1.25
CA ALA A 58 16.30 -5.07 -0.31
C ALA A 58 15.26 -4.09 -0.92
N ILE A 59 15.68 -3.25 -1.87
CA ILE A 59 14.81 -2.35 -2.61
C ILE A 59 14.05 -3.11 -3.72
N LEU A 60 14.73 -4.00 -4.44
CA LEU A 60 14.17 -4.80 -5.54
C LEU A 60 13.12 -5.84 -5.10
N GLU A 61 13.15 -6.28 -3.84
CA GLU A 61 12.09 -7.11 -3.25
C GLU A 61 10.74 -6.38 -3.13
N ARG A 62 10.78 -5.03 -3.15
CA ARG A 62 9.62 -4.17 -2.94
C ARG A 62 9.18 -3.46 -4.22
N GLU A 63 10.11 -3.05 -5.08
CA GLU A 63 9.83 -2.25 -6.28
C GLU A 63 10.78 -2.58 -7.45
N ILE A 64 10.32 -2.41 -8.69
CA ILE A 64 11.19 -2.42 -9.87
C ILE A 64 11.89 -1.06 -9.98
N VAL A 65 13.23 -1.04 -10.03
CA VAL A 65 14.01 0.21 -10.00
C VAL A 65 14.99 0.35 -11.17
N THR A 66 15.30 1.59 -11.53
CA THR A 66 16.34 1.94 -12.51
C THR A 66 17.41 2.80 -11.84
N ARG A 67 18.68 2.48 -12.06
CA ARG A 67 19.81 3.21 -11.47
C ARG A 67 20.24 4.40 -12.34
N TYR A 68 20.64 5.45 -11.64
CA TYR A 68 21.18 6.67 -12.20
C TYR A 68 22.43 7.09 -11.45
N ILE A 69 23.29 7.84 -12.12
CA ILE A 69 24.48 8.43 -11.53
C ILE A 69 24.52 9.93 -11.81
N CYS A 70 24.77 10.70 -10.76
CA CYS A 70 25.12 12.10 -10.88
C CYS A 70 26.55 12.23 -11.41
N GLU A 71 26.88 13.28 -12.16
CA GLU A 71 28.23 13.54 -12.65
C GLU A 71 29.30 13.60 -11.55
N CYS A 72 28.91 13.89 -10.30
CA CYS A 72 29.81 13.82 -9.15
C CYS A 72 30.14 12.40 -8.66
N GLY A 73 29.56 11.37 -9.27
CA GLY A 73 29.73 9.96 -8.92
C GLY A 73 28.68 9.40 -7.94
N TYR A 74 27.77 10.22 -7.42
CA TYR A 74 26.70 9.76 -6.52
C TYR A 74 25.65 8.95 -7.29
N LYS A 75 25.45 7.69 -6.90
CA LYS A 75 24.44 6.79 -7.48
C LYS A 75 23.11 6.91 -6.74
N TYR A 76 22.00 6.83 -7.47
CA TYR A 76 20.64 6.85 -6.92
C TYR A 76 19.70 6.01 -7.79
N VAL A 77 18.49 5.72 -7.29
CA VAL A 77 17.49 4.87 -7.98
C VAL A 77 16.16 5.60 -8.18
N ILE A 78 15.42 5.21 -9.22
CA ILE A 78 14.07 5.68 -9.51
C ILE A 78 13.14 4.46 -9.69
N GLY A 79 12.02 4.42 -8.95
CA GLY A 79 11.03 3.32 -8.94
C GLY A 79 9.87 3.49 -9.94
N ASN A 80 8.94 2.52 -9.92
CA ASN A 80 7.64 2.43 -10.63
C ASN A 80 7.63 2.45 -12.18
N SER A 81 8.55 3.16 -12.83
CA SER A 81 8.63 3.20 -14.30
C SER A 81 10.05 3.43 -14.83
N GLY A 82 11.01 3.68 -13.93
CA GLY A 82 12.39 4.01 -14.29
C GLY A 82 12.59 5.41 -14.86
N HIS A 83 11.54 6.24 -14.90
CA HIS A 83 11.58 7.59 -15.43
C HIS A 83 11.54 8.66 -14.35
N ALA A 84 12.26 9.76 -14.59
CA ALA A 84 12.31 10.89 -13.69
C ALA A 84 10.97 11.65 -13.64
N LEU A 85 10.32 11.59 -12.47
CA LEU A 85 9.10 12.32 -12.14
C LEU A 85 9.25 13.20 -10.89
N THR A 86 10.36 13.05 -10.18
CA THR A 86 10.68 13.75 -8.94
C THR A 86 12.09 14.32 -8.99
N GLU A 87 12.29 15.41 -8.27
CA GLU A 87 13.57 16.12 -8.22
C GLU A 87 14.07 16.21 -6.77
N GLN A 88 15.37 15.98 -6.58
CA GLN A 88 16.00 16.10 -5.26
C GLN A 88 17.42 16.64 -5.40
N ARG A 89 17.91 17.44 -4.44
CA ARG A 89 19.34 17.80 -4.43
C ARG A 89 20.22 16.59 -4.15
N CYS A 90 21.28 16.44 -4.94
CA CYS A 90 22.26 15.36 -4.82
C CYS A 90 22.90 15.36 -3.41
N PRO A 91 22.77 14.29 -2.63
CA PRO A 91 23.39 14.20 -1.31
C PRO A 91 24.92 14.28 -1.35
N GLY A 92 25.53 13.78 -2.43
CA GLY A 92 26.98 13.80 -2.65
C GLY A 92 27.53 15.20 -2.86
N CYS A 93 27.18 15.85 -3.98
CA CYS A 93 27.73 17.18 -4.30
C CYS A 93 26.95 18.35 -3.70
N LYS A 94 25.72 18.12 -3.20
CA LYS A 94 24.80 19.11 -2.61
C LYS A 94 24.39 20.28 -3.51
N VAL A 95 24.93 20.36 -4.72
CA VAL A 95 24.75 21.46 -5.67
C VAL A 95 23.80 21.08 -6.81
N ARG A 96 23.90 19.85 -7.33
CA ARG A 96 23.15 19.42 -8.52
C ARG A 96 21.82 18.77 -8.15
N MET A 97 20.83 18.85 -9.03
CA MET A 97 19.55 18.16 -8.89
C MET A 97 19.65 16.75 -9.50
N LEU A 98 19.15 15.76 -8.77
CA LEU A 98 18.91 14.38 -9.19
C LEU A 98 17.47 14.26 -9.72
N GLY A 99 17.25 13.36 -10.66
CA GLY A 99 15.93 13.13 -11.24
C GLY A 99 15.55 14.19 -12.28
N GLY A 100 14.29 14.64 -12.24
CA GLY A 100 13.68 15.55 -13.23
C GLY A 100 12.15 15.42 -13.34
N THR A 101 11.52 16.30 -14.12
CA THR A 101 10.07 16.36 -14.34
C THR A 101 9.68 15.95 -15.76
N MET A 102 8.46 15.44 -15.96
CA MET A 102 7.91 15.12 -17.28
C MET A 102 8.79 14.17 -18.10
N PHE A 103 9.40 13.16 -17.44
CA PHE A 103 10.28 12.18 -18.07
C PHE A 103 11.61 12.74 -18.59
N VAL A 104 11.93 14.01 -18.31
CA VAL A 104 13.18 14.68 -18.70
C VAL A 104 14.13 14.79 -17.51
N LEU A 105 15.35 14.29 -17.66
CA LEU A 105 16.39 14.32 -16.62
C LEU A 105 17.09 15.68 -16.55
N HIS A 106 17.45 16.11 -15.34
CA HIS A 106 18.35 17.25 -15.14
C HIS A 106 19.73 16.97 -15.73
N ALA A 107 20.36 18.02 -16.29
CA ALA A 107 21.68 17.95 -16.89
C ALA A 107 22.74 17.42 -15.89
N GLY A 108 23.55 16.46 -16.33
CA GLY A 108 24.57 15.81 -15.51
C GLY A 108 24.09 14.57 -14.73
N ASN A 109 22.84 14.14 -14.91
CA ASN A 109 22.41 12.79 -14.50
C ASN A 109 22.49 11.84 -15.69
N LYS A 110 23.04 10.65 -15.47
CA LYS A 110 23.18 9.60 -16.49
C LYS A 110 22.46 8.34 -16.05
N LYS A 111 21.59 7.82 -16.90
CA LYS A 111 20.95 6.51 -16.73
C LYS A 111 22.01 5.41 -16.85
N LEU A 112 22.01 4.47 -15.90
CA LEU A 112 22.95 3.35 -15.90
C LEU A 112 22.37 2.08 -16.51
N ASP A 113 21.06 1.87 -16.39
CA ASP A 113 20.39 0.67 -16.87
C ASP A 113 19.52 0.96 -18.11
N GLU A 114 19.58 0.12 -19.14
CA GLU A 114 18.71 0.26 -20.31
C GLU A 114 17.24 0.02 -19.93
N ASN A 115 16.99 -1.03 -19.15
CA ASN A 115 15.67 -1.43 -18.64
C ASN A 115 15.62 -1.41 -17.11
N PRO A 116 14.44 -1.20 -16.50
CA PRO A 116 14.26 -1.35 -15.06
C PRO A 116 14.67 -2.75 -14.58
N LEU A 117 15.48 -2.81 -13.53
CA LEU A 117 16.07 -4.05 -13.03
C LEU A 117 15.02 -4.85 -12.24
N ARG A 118 14.97 -6.17 -12.49
CA ARG A 118 14.25 -7.15 -11.64
C ARG A 118 15.20 -8.00 -10.79
N SER A 119 16.49 -8.05 -11.14
CA SER A 119 17.56 -8.62 -10.33
C SER A 119 18.88 -7.89 -10.63
N LEU A 120 19.86 -8.00 -9.74
CA LEU A 120 21.19 -7.42 -9.93
C LEU A 120 22.18 -8.47 -10.41
N VAL A 121 23.11 -8.03 -11.28
CA VAL A 121 24.40 -8.71 -11.44
C VAL A 121 25.26 -8.29 -10.25
N THR A 122 25.56 -9.24 -9.36
CA THR A 122 26.36 -9.01 -8.16
C THR A 122 27.82 -8.73 -8.51
N ASN A 123 28.38 -7.63 -7.99
CA ASN A 123 29.82 -7.35 -8.10
C ASN A 123 30.56 -7.97 -6.92
N ASP A 124 30.70 -9.29 -6.90
CA ASP A 124 31.43 -9.96 -5.84
C ASP A 124 32.86 -9.40 -5.68
N ILE A 125 33.23 -9.05 -4.44
CA ILE A 125 34.58 -8.61 -4.08
C ILE A 125 35.28 -9.68 -3.25
N SER A 126 36.59 -9.82 -3.44
CA SER A 126 37.43 -10.72 -2.64
C SER A 126 37.67 -10.17 -1.23
N GLY A 127 37.90 -11.07 -0.28
CA GLY A 127 38.13 -10.75 1.12
C GLY A 127 36.83 -10.65 1.93
N TYR A 128 36.97 -10.61 3.26
CA TYR A 128 35.81 -10.56 4.15
C TYR A 128 35.16 -9.16 4.15
N ILE A 129 33.84 -9.12 4.21
CA ILE A 129 33.04 -7.90 4.33
C ILE A 129 32.36 -7.95 5.70
N GLY A 130 32.73 -7.04 6.61
CA GLY A 130 32.13 -6.97 7.93
C GLY A 130 30.66 -6.58 7.87
N GLU A 131 29.84 -7.25 8.67
CA GLU A 131 28.39 -7.06 8.75
C GLU A 131 27.92 -7.09 10.20
N THR A 132 26.78 -6.44 10.45
CA THR A 132 26.11 -6.52 11.75
C THR A 132 25.28 -7.79 11.84
N PRO A 133 25.10 -8.40 13.03
CA PRO A 133 24.26 -9.57 13.19
C PRO A 133 22.84 -9.35 12.62
N ASN A 134 22.47 -10.15 11.62
CA ASN A 134 21.15 -10.07 11.00
C ASN A 134 20.17 -10.99 11.74
N GLN A 135 19.06 -10.43 12.25
CA GLN A 135 18.02 -11.14 13.02
C GLN A 135 16.91 -11.77 12.16
N ASP A 136 16.90 -11.52 10.86
CA ASP A 136 15.90 -12.07 9.95
C ASP A 136 16.09 -13.60 9.79
N ILE A 137 14.99 -14.33 10.02
CA ILE A 137 14.86 -15.78 9.93
C ILE A 137 14.98 -16.24 8.47
N GLY A 138 14.49 -15.44 7.53
CA GLY A 138 14.50 -15.72 6.09
C GLY A 138 15.81 -15.35 5.38
N TYR A 139 16.75 -14.72 6.10
CA TYR A 139 17.98 -14.21 5.49
C TYR A 139 18.84 -15.34 4.91
N CYS A 140 19.25 -15.15 3.66
CA CYS A 140 20.15 -16.02 2.95
C CYS A 140 21.08 -15.24 2.01
N VAL A 141 22.13 -15.92 1.54
CA VAL A 141 23.06 -15.40 0.53
C VAL A 141 23.07 -16.33 -0.67
N ARG A 142 23.00 -15.75 -1.87
CA ARG A 142 23.01 -16.49 -3.15
C ARG A 142 21.94 -17.58 -3.17
N SER A 143 22.29 -18.79 -3.60
CA SER A 143 21.41 -19.96 -3.69
C SER A 143 21.31 -20.77 -2.38
N MET A 144 21.97 -20.34 -1.30
CA MET A 144 22.01 -21.12 -0.06
C MET A 144 20.71 -20.93 0.75
N PRO A 145 20.06 -22.00 1.24
CA PRO A 145 18.91 -21.88 2.15
C PRO A 145 19.31 -21.22 3.49
N PRO A 146 18.40 -20.51 4.19
CA PRO A 146 18.70 -19.82 5.45
C PRO A 146 19.39 -20.71 6.49
N THR A 147 18.90 -21.94 6.69
CA THR A 147 19.50 -22.90 7.64
C THR A 147 20.95 -23.23 7.29
N SER A 148 21.24 -23.49 6.01
CA SER A 148 22.58 -23.82 5.54
C SER A 148 23.52 -22.64 5.66
N PHE A 149 23.03 -21.44 5.37
CA PHE A 149 23.76 -20.19 5.58
C PHE A 149 24.16 -20.04 7.04
N ARG A 150 23.20 -20.09 7.96
CA ARG A 150 23.45 -19.91 9.40
C ARG A 150 24.41 -20.96 9.95
N ILE A 151 24.33 -22.22 9.51
CA ILE A 151 25.27 -23.28 9.94
C ILE A 151 26.69 -23.00 9.43
N LEU A 152 26.84 -22.70 8.14
CA LEU A 152 28.17 -22.44 7.56
C LEU A 152 28.78 -21.15 8.11
N HIS A 153 27.97 -20.09 8.22
CA HIS A 153 28.36 -18.80 8.77
C HIS A 153 28.83 -18.93 10.22
N LEU A 154 28.13 -19.74 11.03
CA LEU A 154 28.55 -20.08 12.39
C LEU A 154 29.92 -20.79 12.39
N PHE A 155 30.14 -21.79 11.53
CA PHE A 155 31.44 -22.46 11.44
C PHE A 155 32.57 -21.52 10.97
N VAL A 156 32.30 -20.64 10.01
CA VAL A 156 33.26 -19.62 9.53
C VAL A 156 33.66 -18.69 10.67
N HIS A 157 32.71 -18.19 11.46
CA HIS A 157 32.99 -17.29 12.59
C HIS A 157 33.72 -17.98 13.75
N ILE A 158 33.47 -19.27 13.99
CA ILE A 158 34.24 -20.07 14.95
C ILE A 158 35.71 -20.14 14.54
N LEU A 159 35.99 -20.41 13.26
CA LEU A 159 37.35 -20.59 12.77
C LEU A 159 38.13 -19.27 12.71
N ILE A 160 37.47 -18.17 12.33
CA ILE A 160 38.08 -16.83 12.40
C ILE A 160 38.35 -16.47 13.87
N GLY A 161 37.38 -16.69 14.75
CA GLY A 161 37.48 -16.39 16.18
C GLY A 161 38.57 -17.19 16.89
N ALA A 162 38.89 -18.40 16.43
CA ALA A 162 39.98 -19.22 16.94
C ALA A 162 41.37 -18.57 16.75
N SER A 163 41.50 -17.60 15.84
CA SER A 163 42.71 -16.80 15.64
C SER A 163 42.80 -15.59 16.59
N SER A 164 41.83 -15.37 17.48
CA SER A 164 41.80 -14.23 18.40
C SER A 164 42.62 -14.47 19.68
N PRO A 165 43.25 -13.43 20.28
CA PRO A 165 43.46 -12.09 19.71
C PRO A 165 44.64 -12.10 18.74
N SER A 166 44.43 -11.62 17.51
CA SER A 166 45.50 -11.50 16.50
C SER A 166 45.25 -10.31 15.60
N THR A 167 46.30 -9.54 15.33
CA THR A 167 46.28 -8.46 14.33
C THR A 167 45.94 -8.98 12.94
N ILE A 168 46.29 -10.23 12.62
CA ILE A 168 45.95 -10.87 11.35
C ILE A 168 44.43 -11.05 11.26
N ALA A 169 43.78 -11.48 12.34
CA ALA A 169 42.33 -11.71 12.37
C ALA A 169 41.55 -10.39 12.32
N THR A 170 42.02 -9.35 13.03
CA THR A 170 41.44 -8.01 12.93
C THR A 170 41.58 -7.43 11.51
N ASN A 171 42.77 -7.53 10.90
CA ASN A 171 42.99 -7.07 9.52
C ASN A 171 42.17 -7.86 8.50
N PHE A 172 41.98 -9.17 8.72
CA PHE A 172 41.14 -10.01 7.86
C PHE A 172 39.69 -9.54 7.89
N LEU A 173 39.10 -9.37 9.09
CA LEU A 173 37.72 -8.90 9.25
C LEU A 173 37.53 -7.46 8.75
N GLN A 174 38.57 -6.63 8.85
CA GLN A 174 38.54 -5.22 8.42
C GLN A 174 38.95 -4.99 6.95
N LYS A 175 39.11 -6.06 6.16
CA LYS A 175 39.64 -5.98 4.79
C LYS A 175 38.87 -5.01 3.90
N ASN A 176 37.53 -5.05 3.96
CA ASN A 176 36.66 -4.25 3.11
C ASN A 176 35.87 -3.15 3.85
N ASN A 177 35.77 -3.19 5.19
CA ASN A 177 35.14 -2.15 6.01
C ASN A 177 35.60 -2.19 7.47
N GLN A 178 35.20 -1.23 8.30
CA GLN A 178 35.64 -1.10 9.70
C GLN A 178 34.59 -1.56 10.73
N VAL A 179 33.65 -2.42 10.36
CA VAL A 179 32.56 -2.85 11.26
C VAL A 179 33.10 -3.66 12.45
N ALA A 180 34.02 -4.60 12.19
CA ALA A 180 34.57 -5.48 13.22
C ALA A 180 35.73 -4.80 13.97
N THR A 181 35.49 -4.30 15.19
CA THR A 181 36.51 -3.63 16.02
C THR A 181 37.26 -4.57 16.95
N ASN A 182 36.56 -5.56 17.52
CA ASN A 182 37.13 -6.59 18.39
C ASN A 182 36.78 -7.97 17.81
N THR A 183 37.81 -8.72 17.42
CA THR A 183 37.64 -10.04 16.77
C THR A 183 36.87 -11.03 17.63
N GLU A 184 37.19 -11.16 18.92
CA GLU A 184 36.52 -12.12 19.82
C GLU A 184 35.05 -11.76 19.99
N HIS A 185 34.77 -10.49 20.31
CA HIS A 185 33.41 -10.02 20.52
C HIS A 185 32.57 -10.15 19.24
N TYR A 186 33.10 -9.68 18.11
CA TYR A 186 32.43 -9.75 16.82
C TYR A 186 32.09 -11.19 16.41
N CYS A 187 33.04 -12.13 16.51
CA CYS A 187 32.78 -13.53 16.18
C CYS A 187 31.78 -14.17 17.15
N LEU A 188 31.87 -13.89 18.46
CA LEU A 188 30.93 -14.42 19.44
C LEU A 188 29.51 -13.90 19.25
N GLU A 189 29.33 -12.62 18.92
CA GLU A 189 28.01 -12.05 18.63
C GLU A 189 27.35 -12.73 17.42
N HIS A 190 28.09 -12.95 16.33
CA HIS A 190 27.60 -13.67 15.15
C HIS A 190 27.26 -15.13 15.47
N ILE A 191 28.13 -15.84 16.20
CA ILE A 191 27.87 -17.23 16.62
C ILE A 191 26.59 -17.33 17.47
N GLN A 192 26.40 -16.41 18.43
CA GLN A 192 25.20 -16.40 19.28
C GLN A 192 23.94 -16.05 18.47
N ASN A 193 24.05 -15.09 17.55
CA ASN A 193 22.95 -14.71 16.67
C ASN A 193 22.52 -15.89 15.79
N ASP A 194 23.45 -16.53 15.10
CA ASP A 194 23.15 -17.67 14.23
C ASP A 194 22.59 -18.85 15.01
N TRP A 195 23.10 -19.11 16.22
CA TRP A 195 22.56 -20.14 17.11
C TRP A 195 21.10 -19.87 17.47
N ASN A 196 20.78 -18.64 17.87
CA ASN A 196 19.42 -18.25 18.24
C ASN A 196 18.45 -18.33 17.05
N ILE A 197 18.88 -17.90 15.87
CA ILE A 197 18.06 -17.95 14.65
C ILE A 197 17.88 -19.39 14.18
N LEU A 198 18.92 -20.23 14.24
CA LEU A 198 18.81 -21.66 13.92
C LEU A 198 17.78 -22.37 14.78
N LYS A 199 17.71 -22.04 16.08
CA LYS A 199 16.66 -22.57 16.96
C LYS A 199 15.25 -22.17 16.52
N GLN A 200 15.07 -20.94 16.03
CA GLN A 200 13.79 -20.45 15.55
C GLN A 200 13.41 -21.06 14.19
N ILE A 201 14.38 -21.26 13.29
CA ILE A 201 14.16 -21.89 11.98
C ILE A 201 13.80 -23.36 12.15
N LEU A 202 14.55 -24.08 12.99
CA LEU A 202 14.45 -25.54 13.17
C LEU A 202 13.50 -25.97 14.29
N ASN A 203 12.94 -25.00 15.05
CA ASN A 203 12.12 -25.21 16.24
C ASN A 203 12.67 -26.31 17.17
N CYS A 204 13.89 -26.11 17.68
CA CYS A 204 14.58 -27.11 18.49
C CYS A 204 15.26 -26.54 19.75
N SER A 205 15.56 -27.41 20.71
CA SER A 205 16.31 -27.05 21.92
C SER A 205 17.80 -26.87 21.62
N ASP A 206 18.52 -26.16 22.51
CA ASP A 206 19.97 -25.98 22.41
C ASP A 206 20.72 -27.32 22.32
N GLU A 207 20.26 -28.32 23.08
CA GLU A 207 20.84 -29.67 23.04
C GLU A 207 20.66 -30.33 21.68
N ASN A 208 19.44 -30.28 21.11
CA ASN A 208 19.16 -30.88 19.81
C ASN A 208 19.92 -30.15 18.69
N LEU A 209 20.05 -28.83 18.77
CA LEU A 209 20.88 -28.07 17.82
C LEU A 209 22.35 -28.49 17.94
N ALA A 210 22.90 -28.57 19.15
CA ALA A 210 24.28 -28.99 19.38
C ALA A 210 24.57 -30.39 18.81
N LEU A 211 23.68 -31.35 19.06
CA LEU A 211 23.80 -32.72 18.56
C LEU A 211 23.71 -32.78 17.04
N THR A 212 22.82 -32.00 16.40
CA THR A 212 22.76 -31.89 14.95
C THR A 212 24.06 -31.32 14.37
N LEU A 213 24.59 -30.23 14.94
CA LEU A 213 25.86 -29.64 14.50
C LEU A 213 27.03 -30.62 14.70
N HIS A 214 27.06 -31.35 15.81
CA HIS A 214 28.04 -32.42 16.03
C HIS A 214 27.91 -33.57 15.04
N SER A 215 26.68 -33.93 14.64
CA SER A 215 26.44 -34.93 13.59
C SER A 215 26.99 -34.47 12.24
N ILE A 216 26.76 -33.20 11.87
CA ILE A 216 27.33 -32.57 10.66
C ILE A 216 28.86 -32.63 10.68
N LEU A 217 29.50 -32.19 11.78
CA LEU A 217 30.96 -32.23 11.94
C LEU A 217 31.52 -33.66 11.88
N ALA A 218 30.82 -34.63 12.49
CA ALA A 218 31.20 -36.04 12.42
C ALA A 218 31.12 -36.57 10.97
N ASN A 219 30.11 -36.17 10.20
CA ASN A 219 29.99 -36.53 8.79
C ASN A 219 31.11 -35.89 7.95
N MET A 220 31.48 -34.63 8.23
CA MET A 220 32.65 -33.97 7.61
C MET A 220 33.97 -34.66 7.97
N THR A 221 34.06 -35.29 9.14
CA THR A 221 35.23 -36.09 9.53
C THR A 221 35.35 -37.36 8.69
N GLN A 222 34.23 -38.05 8.47
CA GLN A 222 34.19 -39.30 7.70
C GLN A 222 34.34 -39.06 6.19
N ASN A 223 33.74 -37.99 5.70
CA ASN A 223 33.76 -37.58 4.30
C ASN A 223 34.24 -36.12 4.23
N PRO A 224 35.55 -35.86 4.16
CA PRO A 224 36.09 -34.50 4.14
C PRO A 224 35.53 -33.66 2.98
N PRO A 225 35.21 -32.36 3.21
CA PRO A 225 34.77 -31.47 2.14
C PRO A 225 35.82 -31.35 1.03
N PRO A 226 35.40 -31.18 -0.23
CA PRO A 226 36.34 -31.05 -1.34
C PRO A 226 37.16 -29.76 -1.23
N SER A 227 38.42 -29.83 -1.66
CA SER A 227 39.32 -28.69 -1.72
C SER A 227 38.86 -27.70 -2.80
N SER A 228 38.87 -26.41 -2.48
CA SER A 228 38.66 -25.32 -3.44
C SER A 228 39.53 -24.13 -3.04
N ASN A 229 40.03 -23.39 -4.03
CA ASN A 229 40.86 -22.21 -3.79
C ASN A 229 40.03 -20.93 -3.59
N LEU A 230 38.72 -20.97 -3.87
CA LEU A 230 37.79 -19.83 -3.75
C LEU A 230 38.31 -18.55 -4.43
N ASN A 231 38.92 -18.69 -5.61
CA ASN A 231 39.51 -17.58 -6.36
C ASN A 231 38.49 -16.88 -7.27
N THR A 232 37.30 -17.45 -7.44
CA THR A 232 36.19 -16.86 -8.20
C THR A 232 34.88 -16.96 -7.41
N PRO A 233 33.90 -16.09 -7.68
CA PRO A 233 32.57 -16.18 -7.08
C PRO A 233 31.90 -17.52 -7.33
N ASP A 234 31.99 -18.04 -8.56
CA ASP A 234 31.41 -19.33 -8.97
C ASP A 234 32.00 -20.50 -8.18
N GLN A 235 33.32 -20.47 -7.91
CA GLN A 235 33.97 -21.51 -7.10
C GLN A 235 33.47 -21.51 -5.65
N ARG A 236 33.13 -20.33 -5.11
CA ARG A 236 32.53 -20.19 -3.78
C ARG A 236 31.11 -20.72 -3.78
N GLU A 237 30.27 -20.29 -4.72
CA GLU A 237 28.87 -20.72 -4.80
C GLU A 237 28.73 -22.22 -5.04
N GLU A 238 29.56 -22.81 -5.90
CA GLU A 238 29.60 -24.26 -6.10
C GLU A 238 29.97 -25.00 -4.81
N TRP A 239 30.99 -24.53 -4.09
CA TRP A 239 31.40 -25.15 -2.83
C TRP A 239 30.30 -25.06 -1.77
N GLU A 240 29.64 -23.91 -1.68
CA GLU A 240 28.50 -23.65 -0.80
C GLU A 240 27.30 -24.54 -1.09
N THR A 241 27.01 -24.77 -2.38
CA THR A 241 25.99 -25.69 -2.85
C THR A 241 26.32 -27.14 -2.48
N GLN A 242 27.57 -27.55 -2.68
CA GLN A 242 28.03 -28.89 -2.30
C GLN A 242 28.00 -29.10 -0.79
N PHE A 243 28.39 -28.10 0.00
CA PHE A 243 28.32 -28.16 1.46
C PHE A 243 26.88 -28.38 1.93
N THR A 244 25.95 -27.58 1.40
CA THR A 244 24.51 -27.68 1.68
C THR A 244 24.00 -29.08 1.39
N ARG A 245 24.22 -29.56 0.15
CA ARG A 245 23.70 -30.85 -0.33
C ARG A 245 24.28 -32.04 0.43
N ASN A 246 25.59 -32.05 0.68
CA ASN A 246 26.29 -33.25 1.15
C ASN A 246 26.30 -33.38 2.68
N TYR A 247 26.20 -32.27 3.42
CA TYR A 247 26.34 -32.29 4.89
C TYR A 247 25.13 -31.77 5.65
N VAL A 248 24.39 -30.80 5.10
CA VAL A 248 23.33 -30.10 5.85
C VAL A 248 21.95 -30.66 5.55
N SER A 249 21.57 -30.75 4.27
CA SER A 249 20.19 -31.02 3.84
C SER A 249 19.57 -32.26 4.52
N ASP A 250 20.28 -33.39 4.56
CA ASP A 250 19.75 -34.61 5.19
C ASP A 250 19.68 -34.53 6.72
N GLN A 251 20.56 -33.74 7.35
CA GLN A 251 20.61 -33.62 8.81
C GLN A 251 19.48 -32.73 9.36
N ILE A 252 18.97 -31.81 8.54
CA ILE A 252 17.94 -30.84 8.96
C ILE A 252 16.51 -31.25 8.57
N LYS A 253 16.33 -32.28 7.72
CA LYS A 253 15.01 -32.82 7.33
C LYS A 253 14.18 -33.23 8.55
N SER A 254 14.79 -33.91 9.52
CA SER A 254 14.18 -34.18 10.83
C SER A 254 15.26 -34.11 11.91
N ILE A 255 15.25 -33.03 12.69
CA ILE A 255 16.18 -32.83 13.81
C ILE A 255 16.03 -33.93 14.85
N ILE A 256 14.81 -34.40 15.09
CA ILE A 256 14.55 -35.49 16.04
C ILE A 256 15.20 -36.79 15.55
N GLU A 257 15.02 -37.13 14.27
CA GLU A 257 15.67 -38.31 13.70
C GLU A 257 17.20 -38.22 13.75
N THR A 258 17.77 -37.09 13.32
CA THR A 258 19.22 -36.84 13.36
C THR A 258 19.79 -36.97 14.77
N THR A 259 19.17 -36.30 15.74
CA THR A 259 19.64 -36.30 17.13
C THR A 259 19.49 -37.67 17.79
N THR A 260 18.39 -38.39 17.55
CA THR A 260 18.18 -39.76 18.05
C THR A 260 19.20 -40.73 17.47
N ASN A 261 19.46 -40.67 16.15
CA ASN A 261 20.47 -41.50 15.50
C ASN A 261 21.88 -41.21 16.04
N PHE A 262 22.21 -39.93 16.20
CA PHE A 262 23.51 -39.52 16.74
C PHE A 262 23.68 -39.91 18.22
N ARG A 263 22.66 -39.72 19.07
CA ARG A 263 22.65 -40.20 20.47
C ARG A 263 22.85 -41.72 20.54
N THR A 264 22.18 -42.48 19.68
CA THR A 264 22.33 -43.94 19.63
C THR A 264 23.77 -44.35 19.30
N ARG A 265 24.42 -43.66 18.35
CA ARG A 265 25.85 -43.85 18.03
C ARG A 265 26.75 -43.54 19.24
N LEU A 266 26.50 -42.42 19.93
CA LEU A 266 27.25 -42.03 21.13
C LEU A 266 27.09 -43.04 22.28
N ASN A 267 25.86 -43.49 22.54
CA ASN A 267 25.57 -44.47 23.58
C ASN A 267 26.26 -45.80 23.30
N THR A 268 26.24 -46.27 22.05
CA THR A 268 26.93 -47.50 21.62
C THR A 268 28.45 -47.38 21.80
N ALA A 269 29.03 -46.22 21.45
CA ALA A 269 30.45 -45.97 21.66
C ALA A 269 30.80 -45.91 23.16
N SER A 270 29.95 -45.31 23.98
CA SER A 270 30.18 -45.14 25.43
C SER A 270 30.07 -46.45 26.21
N THR A 271 29.08 -47.29 25.90
CA THR A 271 28.92 -48.62 26.54
C THR A 271 30.08 -49.56 26.22
N THR A 272 30.70 -49.39 25.04
CA THR A 272 31.90 -50.13 24.63
C THR A 272 33.14 -49.72 25.44
N VAL A 273 33.19 -48.49 25.96
CA VAL A 273 34.40 -47.92 26.62
C VAL A 273 34.32 -47.93 28.15
N GLN A 274 33.15 -47.74 28.77
CA GLN A 274 33.04 -47.47 30.22
C GLN A 274 32.24 -48.50 31.04
N GLY A 275 31.67 -49.53 30.42
CA GLY A 275 30.72 -50.42 31.10
C GLY A 275 29.38 -49.72 31.39
N ASN A 276 28.34 -50.51 31.67
CA ASN A 276 26.94 -50.08 31.57
C ASN A 276 26.51 -49.20 32.77
N THR A 277 26.71 -47.87 32.68
CA THR A 277 26.18 -46.86 33.63
C THR A 277 25.07 -46.00 33.01
N THR A 278 24.36 -46.52 32.01
CA THR A 278 23.28 -45.81 31.32
C THR A 278 22.02 -45.79 32.20
N ASN A 279 21.46 -44.60 32.44
CA ASN A 279 20.19 -44.44 33.15
C ASN A 279 19.06 -45.11 32.33
N VAL A 280 18.56 -46.25 32.82
CA VAL A 280 17.58 -47.09 32.11
C VAL A 280 16.29 -46.31 31.85
N ILE A 281 15.83 -45.52 32.83
CA ILE A 281 14.58 -44.75 32.72
C ILE A 281 14.70 -43.66 31.65
N GLU A 282 15.81 -42.93 31.64
CA GLU A 282 16.07 -41.90 30.62
C GLU A 282 16.19 -42.52 29.22
N SER A 283 16.82 -43.69 29.13
CA SER A 283 16.94 -44.45 27.88
C SER A 283 15.61 -45.01 27.38
N GLU A 284 14.69 -45.36 28.28
CA GLU A 284 13.32 -45.78 27.97
C GLU A 284 12.46 -44.61 27.49
N ILE A 285 12.50 -43.47 28.19
CA ILE A 285 11.73 -42.26 27.85
C ILE A 285 12.18 -41.68 26.51
N ASN A 286 13.50 -41.60 26.29
CA ASN A 286 14.10 -41.12 25.05
C ASN A 286 14.16 -42.23 23.97
N GLN A 287 13.74 -43.45 24.31
CA GLN A 287 13.67 -44.62 23.44
C GLN A 287 15.01 -44.94 22.74
N THR A 288 16.12 -44.78 23.45
CA THR A 288 17.49 -45.05 22.97
C THR A 288 17.97 -46.47 23.31
N LEU A 289 17.12 -47.32 23.90
CA LEU A 289 17.42 -48.73 24.16
C LEU A 289 17.29 -49.57 22.88
N THR A 290 18.18 -50.54 22.72
CA THR A 290 18.17 -51.49 21.59
C THR A 290 17.23 -52.69 21.81
N THR A 291 16.87 -52.99 23.07
CA THR A 291 15.99 -54.11 23.47
C THR A 291 14.91 -53.60 24.41
N PHE A 292 13.64 -53.92 24.13
CA PHE A 292 12.49 -53.48 24.92
C PHE A 292 11.73 -54.67 25.49
N ASP A 293 11.44 -54.65 26.79
CA ASP A 293 10.43 -55.52 27.36
C ASP A 293 9.04 -54.93 27.10
N ILE A 294 8.30 -55.55 26.18
CA ILE A 294 6.96 -55.10 25.77
C ILE A 294 5.98 -55.14 26.96
N SER A 295 6.24 -55.97 27.98
CA SER A 295 5.37 -56.10 29.16
C SER A 295 5.32 -54.81 30.02
N GLN A 296 6.33 -53.96 29.94
CA GLN A 296 6.40 -52.70 30.72
C GLN A 296 5.78 -51.49 30.00
N LEU A 297 5.33 -51.67 28.75
CA LEU A 297 4.69 -50.63 27.92
C LEU A 297 5.38 -49.24 27.96
N PRO A 298 6.72 -49.12 27.89
CA PRO A 298 7.42 -47.83 28.01
C PRO A 298 7.02 -46.82 26.91
N ARG A 299 6.47 -47.31 25.79
CA ARG A 299 5.94 -46.49 24.69
C ARG A 299 4.73 -45.63 25.06
N LEU A 300 3.97 -45.97 26.11
CA LEU A 300 2.88 -45.13 26.62
C LEU A 300 3.40 -43.84 27.27
N TRP A 301 4.62 -43.88 27.81
CA TRP A 301 5.25 -42.77 28.53
C TRP A 301 6.24 -41.98 27.66
N ARG A 302 6.25 -42.23 26.35
CA ARG A 302 7.15 -41.55 25.42
C ARG A 302 6.82 -40.06 25.36
N LYS A 303 7.86 -39.23 25.21
CA LYS A 303 7.67 -37.82 24.88
C LYS A 303 7.08 -37.71 23.47
N ILE A 304 5.99 -36.94 23.35
CA ILE A 304 5.34 -36.67 22.07
C ILE A 304 5.50 -35.22 21.67
N GLY A 305 5.54 -34.96 20.37
CA GLY A 305 5.62 -33.62 19.80
C GLY A 305 4.29 -32.88 19.95
N VAL A 306 4.39 -31.58 20.21
CA VAL A 306 3.25 -30.65 20.16
C VAL A 306 3.28 -29.95 18.81
N SER A 307 2.17 -29.99 18.08
CA SER A 307 2.01 -29.30 16.80
C SER A 307 1.76 -27.82 17.07
N THR A 308 2.69 -26.96 16.67
CA THR A 308 2.57 -25.49 16.70
C THR A 308 2.86 -24.90 15.31
N PHE A 309 2.72 -23.58 15.15
CA PHE A 309 3.15 -22.88 13.93
C PHE A 309 4.63 -23.12 13.65
N GLU A 310 5.45 -22.98 14.69
CA GLU A 310 6.90 -23.05 14.59
C GLU A 310 7.33 -24.46 14.19
N SER A 311 6.66 -25.52 14.69
CA SER A 311 6.99 -26.89 14.27
C SER A 311 6.55 -27.17 12.85
N PHE A 312 5.43 -26.60 12.39
CA PHE A 312 4.99 -26.68 11.00
C PHE A 312 5.97 -25.95 10.06
N ARG A 313 6.34 -24.72 10.39
CA ARG A 313 7.33 -23.91 9.64
C ARG A 313 8.69 -24.61 9.59
N ALA A 314 9.15 -25.16 10.72
CA ALA A 314 10.40 -25.92 10.79
C ALA A 314 10.37 -27.17 9.90
N TYR A 315 9.27 -27.91 9.90
CA TYR A 315 9.09 -29.08 9.04
C TYR A 315 9.17 -28.70 7.55
N TYR A 316 8.49 -27.62 7.14
CA TYR A 316 8.57 -27.12 5.78
C TYR A 316 10.00 -26.69 5.40
N ASN A 317 10.68 -25.96 6.29
CA ASN A 317 12.04 -25.49 6.07
C ASN A 317 13.08 -26.62 6.04
N GLY A 318 12.81 -27.76 6.68
CA GLY A 318 13.68 -28.94 6.67
C GLY A 318 13.95 -29.50 5.27
N ASN A 319 13.06 -29.25 4.30
CA ASN A 319 13.24 -29.63 2.90
C ASN A 319 12.78 -28.52 1.93
N LEU A 320 13.16 -27.28 2.25
CA LEU A 320 12.69 -26.06 1.59
C LEU A 320 12.81 -26.10 0.06
N ALA A 321 13.94 -26.57 -0.48
CA ALA A 321 14.18 -26.61 -1.93
C ALA A 321 13.13 -27.45 -2.67
N GLN A 322 12.82 -28.63 -2.14
CA GLN A 322 11.83 -29.53 -2.74
C GLN A 322 10.40 -29.06 -2.47
N TYR A 323 10.11 -28.64 -1.24
CA TYR A 323 8.75 -28.27 -0.86
C TYR A 323 8.30 -26.93 -1.45
N LYS A 324 9.22 -26.03 -1.78
CA LYS A 324 8.90 -24.79 -2.51
C LYS A 324 8.36 -25.08 -3.91
N GLU A 325 8.91 -26.07 -4.61
CA GLU A 325 8.44 -26.46 -5.95
C GLU A 325 7.15 -27.28 -5.88
N GLN A 326 7.02 -28.17 -4.89
CA GLN A 326 5.86 -29.05 -4.75
C GLN A 326 4.63 -28.36 -4.15
N PHE A 327 4.84 -27.40 -3.26
CA PHE A 327 3.81 -26.70 -2.50
C PHE A 327 4.03 -25.17 -2.63
N PRO A 328 3.83 -24.60 -3.82
CA PRO A 328 4.12 -23.20 -4.10
C PRO A 328 3.19 -22.23 -3.35
N VAL A 329 1.96 -22.63 -3.00
CA VAL A 329 1.06 -21.77 -2.21
C VAL A 329 1.59 -21.63 -0.79
N LEU A 330 2.16 -22.69 -0.20
CA LEU A 330 2.83 -22.60 1.10
C LEU A 330 4.04 -21.65 1.04
N ALA A 331 4.79 -21.65 -0.07
CA ALA A 331 5.92 -20.74 -0.24
C ALA A 331 5.47 -19.27 -0.23
N VAL A 332 4.40 -18.94 -0.94
CA VAL A 332 3.81 -17.59 -0.94
C VAL A 332 3.22 -17.26 0.43
N TYR A 333 2.53 -18.21 1.07
CA TYR A 333 1.99 -18.03 2.42
C TYR A 333 3.07 -17.68 3.45
N PHE A 334 4.15 -18.46 3.57
CA PHE A 334 5.20 -18.18 4.54
C PHE A 334 5.92 -16.84 4.30
N LYS A 335 5.93 -16.34 3.06
CA LYS A 335 6.48 -15.03 2.72
C LYS A 335 5.61 -13.87 3.23
N HIS A 336 4.29 -14.06 3.26
CA HIS A 336 3.33 -12.99 3.60
C HIS A 336 2.62 -13.18 4.95
N GLU A 337 2.82 -14.31 5.64
CA GLU A 337 2.11 -14.72 6.86
C GLU A 337 1.99 -13.59 7.89
N GLU A 338 3.10 -12.92 8.20
CA GLU A 338 3.11 -11.82 9.16
C GLU A 338 2.29 -10.61 8.70
N SER A 339 2.24 -10.33 7.41
CA SER A 339 1.50 -9.18 6.86
C SER A 339 0.00 -9.48 6.68
N LEU A 340 -0.36 -10.73 6.37
CA LEU A 340 -1.74 -11.16 6.13
C LEU A 340 -2.64 -10.93 7.34
N ARG A 341 -2.09 -10.99 8.56
CA ARG A 341 -2.83 -10.77 9.81
C ARG A 341 -3.50 -9.38 9.89
N TYR A 342 -3.01 -8.41 9.12
CA TYR A 342 -3.52 -7.04 9.11
C TYR A 342 -4.70 -6.85 8.16
N VAL A 343 -4.84 -7.66 7.11
CA VAL A 343 -5.86 -7.47 6.05
C VAL A 343 -7.28 -7.49 6.60
N LYS A 344 -7.54 -8.29 7.64
CA LYS A 344 -8.85 -8.37 8.31
C LYS A 344 -9.38 -7.00 8.78
N HIS A 345 -8.49 -6.06 9.09
CA HIS A 345 -8.83 -4.73 9.56
C HIS A 345 -9.36 -3.81 8.45
N LEU A 346 -9.13 -4.15 7.17
CA LEU A 346 -9.60 -3.35 6.03
C LEU A 346 -11.12 -3.22 6.01
N TRP A 347 -11.85 -4.30 6.36
CA TRP A 347 -13.31 -4.28 6.40
C TRP A 347 -13.84 -3.25 7.39
N ASP A 348 -13.33 -3.28 8.63
CA ASP A 348 -13.81 -2.41 9.71
C ASP A 348 -13.55 -0.94 9.38
N ILE A 349 -12.41 -0.66 8.73
CA ILE A 349 -12.07 0.68 8.25
C ILE A 349 -13.02 1.13 7.14
N VAL A 350 -13.15 0.35 6.07
CA VAL A 350 -13.99 0.69 4.92
C VAL A 350 -15.44 0.87 5.35
N LYS A 351 -15.96 -0.02 6.19
CA LYS A 351 -17.33 0.03 6.72
C LYS A 351 -17.60 1.34 7.46
N PHE A 352 -16.71 1.74 8.37
CA PHE A 352 -16.89 2.97 9.13
C PHE A 352 -16.77 4.22 8.26
N VAL A 353 -15.76 4.28 7.39
CA VAL A 353 -15.54 5.42 6.46
C VAL A 353 -16.74 5.61 5.53
N GLN A 354 -17.27 4.52 4.96
CA GLN A 354 -18.47 4.57 4.12
C GLN A 354 -19.70 5.07 4.90
N LEU A 355 -19.86 4.63 6.15
CA LEU A 355 -20.96 5.03 7.01
C LEU A 355 -20.90 6.52 7.39
N VAL A 356 -19.72 7.02 7.79
CA VAL A 356 -19.48 8.44 8.08
C VAL A 356 -19.68 9.28 6.81
N SER A 357 -19.11 8.85 5.69
CA SER A 357 -19.26 9.53 4.40
C SER A 357 -20.73 9.61 4.00
N ALA A 358 -21.49 8.53 4.10
CA ALA A 358 -22.93 8.53 3.78
C ALA A 358 -23.75 9.47 4.68
N ARG A 359 -23.31 9.70 5.93
CA ARG A 359 -24.01 10.59 6.87
C ARG A 359 -23.63 12.06 6.73
N LEU A 360 -22.39 12.36 6.40
CA LEU A 360 -21.84 13.72 6.49
C LEU A 360 -21.56 14.38 5.15
N SER A 361 -21.42 13.61 4.07
CA SER A 361 -21.15 14.17 2.73
C SER A 361 -22.19 15.23 2.37
N TYR A 362 -21.72 16.37 1.86
CA TYR A 362 -22.51 17.52 1.45
C TYR A 362 -23.31 18.22 2.56
N ARG A 363 -23.16 17.81 3.84
CA ARG A 363 -23.89 18.40 4.97
C ARG A 363 -23.06 19.34 5.83
N LEU A 364 -21.74 19.18 5.81
CA LEU A 364 -20.82 19.99 6.60
C LEU A 364 -19.78 20.62 5.67
N ASN A 365 -19.50 21.91 5.89
CA ASN A 365 -18.43 22.60 5.19
C ASN A 365 -17.06 22.21 5.78
N ARG A 366 -15.98 22.55 5.05
CA ARG A 366 -14.60 22.21 5.42
C ARG A 366 -14.22 22.77 6.79
N GLU A 367 -14.50 24.04 7.06
CA GLU A 367 -14.17 24.69 8.34
C GLU A 367 -14.79 23.98 9.55
N LYS A 368 -16.06 23.58 9.45
CA LYS A 368 -16.76 22.89 10.53
C LYS A 368 -16.22 21.48 10.75
N ILE A 369 -15.84 20.76 9.70
CA ILE A 369 -15.24 19.43 9.81
C ILE A 369 -13.86 19.49 10.45
N LEU A 370 -13.03 20.46 10.06
CA LEU A 370 -11.68 20.64 10.61
C LEU A 370 -11.69 20.91 12.13
N ALA A 371 -12.78 21.50 12.64
CA ALA A 371 -12.97 21.77 14.06
C ALA A 371 -13.62 20.62 14.84
N LEU A 372 -14.23 19.63 14.17
CA LEU A 372 -15.04 18.61 14.83
C LEU A 372 -14.20 17.40 15.26
N THR A 373 -14.38 16.97 16.50
CA THR A 373 -13.82 15.71 17.03
C THR A 373 -14.82 14.55 16.92
N PHE A 374 -14.34 13.30 17.00
CA PHE A 374 -15.23 12.15 17.11
C PHE A 374 -16.16 12.27 18.33
N ARG A 375 -15.65 12.72 19.48
CA ARG A 375 -16.45 12.94 20.69
C ARG A 375 -17.63 13.87 20.43
N GLU A 376 -17.39 15.03 19.82
CA GLU A 376 -18.44 16.00 19.53
C GLU A 376 -19.44 15.47 18.50
N TYR A 377 -18.96 14.76 17.48
CA TYR A 377 -19.82 14.10 16.51
C TYR A 377 -20.77 13.11 17.19
N PHE A 378 -20.25 12.25 18.06
CA PHE A 378 -21.05 11.26 18.80
C PHE A 378 -22.01 11.86 19.82
N LEU A 379 -21.68 13.01 20.42
CA LEU A 379 -22.61 13.75 21.28
C LEU A 379 -23.77 14.36 20.49
N SER A 380 -23.54 14.71 19.21
CA SER A 380 -24.55 15.29 18.33
C SER A 380 -25.49 14.27 17.71
N GLU A 381 -25.03 13.03 17.51
CA GLU A 381 -25.84 11.93 16.99
C GLU A 381 -26.64 11.27 18.12
N LYS A 382 -27.95 11.02 17.92
CA LYS A 382 -28.85 10.46 18.94
C LYS A 382 -28.51 8.99 19.24
N ASN A 383 -27.51 8.76 20.10
CA ASN A 383 -27.17 7.51 20.78
C ASN A 383 -27.38 6.22 19.94
N GLU A 384 -26.78 6.19 18.74
CA GLU A 384 -26.94 5.07 17.81
C GLU A 384 -25.87 4.01 18.03
N GLU A 385 -26.26 2.90 18.67
CA GLU A 385 -25.35 1.83 19.10
C GLU A 385 -24.56 1.19 17.94
N ALA A 386 -25.17 1.11 16.75
CA ALA A 386 -24.51 0.57 15.55
C ALA A 386 -23.35 1.46 15.06
N LEU A 387 -23.52 2.79 15.10
CA LEU A 387 -22.47 3.75 14.74
C LEU A 387 -21.32 3.69 15.76
N MET A 388 -21.65 3.60 17.05
CA MET A 388 -20.66 3.46 18.13
C MET A 388 -19.86 2.17 18.01
N THR A 389 -20.51 1.06 17.66
CA THR A 389 -19.84 -0.23 17.46
C THR A 389 -18.89 -0.16 16.26
N ALA A 390 -19.35 0.37 15.13
CA ALA A 390 -18.52 0.53 13.94
C ALA A 390 -17.29 1.42 14.19
N TYR A 391 -17.42 2.47 15.02
CA TYR A 391 -16.28 3.30 15.41
C TYR A 391 -15.28 2.57 16.31
N LYS A 392 -15.75 1.76 17.28
CA LYS A 392 -14.83 0.98 18.12
C LYS A 392 -14.04 -0.04 17.31
N ASP A 393 -14.68 -0.69 16.34
CA ASP A 393 -14.01 -1.60 15.41
C ASP A 393 -12.97 -0.84 14.56
N PHE A 394 -13.34 0.34 14.03
CA PHE A 394 -12.43 1.24 13.32
C PHE A 394 -11.23 1.69 14.17
N GLU A 395 -11.46 2.12 15.41
CA GLU A 395 -10.41 2.56 16.34
C GLU A 395 -9.39 1.44 16.59
N LYS A 396 -9.89 0.22 16.85
CA LYS A 396 -9.04 -0.96 17.04
C LYS A 396 -8.26 -1.30 15.76
N ALA A 397 -8.92 -1.27 14.61
CA ALA A 397 -8.31 -1.54 13.31
C ALA A 397 -7.21 -0.52 12.99
N TRP A 398 -7.49 0.78 13.11
CA TRP A 398 -6.53 1.85 12.90
C TRP A 398 -5.29 1.69 13.76
N ASN A 399 -5.48 1.51 15.08
CA ASN A 399 -4.38 1.44 16.03
C ASN A 399 -3.50 0.20 15.87
N SER A 400 -4.04 -0.87 15.26
CA SER A 400 -3.32 -2.10 14.95
C SER A 400 -2.47 -1.99 13.68
N VAL A 401 -2.82 -1.09 12.76
CA VAL A 401 -2.20 -0.99 11.42
C VAL A 401 -1.24 0.19 11.30
N ILE A 402 -1.57 1.35 11.88
CA ILE A 402 -0.84 2.62 11.65
C ILE A 402 0.67 2.54 11.92
N ASP A 403 1.10 1.72 12.89
CA ASP A 403 2.52 1.57 13.24
C ASP A 403 3.34 0.93 12.12
N ASN A 404 2.70 0.17 11.22
CA ASN A 404 3.34 -0.51 10.09
C ASN A 404 3.29 0.31 8.78
N VAL A 405 2.63 1.47 8.80
CA VAL A 405 2.49 2.34 7.62
C VAL A 405 3.58 3.40 7.67
N ASP A 406 4.63 3.22 6.86
CA ASP A 406 5.79 4.12 6.84
C ASP A 406 5.73 5.18 5.74
N ARG A 407 4.93 4.96 4.69
CA ARG A 407 4.90 5.83 3.50
C ARG A 407 3.50 5.92 2.91
N TYR A 408 3.25 7.04 2.24
CA TYR A 408 2.15 7.23 1.29
C TYR A 408 2.70 7.78 -0.01
N GLU A 409 2.50 7.06 -1.11
CA GLU A 409 3.19 7.31 -2.37
C GLU A 409 4.72 7.49 -2.14
N CYS A 410 5.27 8.66 -2.50
CA CYS A 410 6.68 8.99 -2.32
C CYS A 410 7.01 9.59 -0.93
N HIS A 411 6.01 9.92 -0.11
CA HIS A 411 6.17 10.68 1.14
C HIS A 411 6.30 9.75 2.35
N GLU A 412 7.22 10.08 3.25
CA GLU A 412 7.40 9.35 4.52
C GLU A 412 6.42 9.86 5.58
N ILE A 413 5.80 8.91 6.30
CA ILE A 413 4.87 9.19 7.38
C ILE A 413 5.63 9.15 8.70
N VAL A 414 6.07 10.33 9.13
CA VAL A 414 6.85 10.49 10.38
C VAL A 414 5.96 10.41 11.62
N ILE A 415 4.74 10.94 11.53
CA ILE A 415 3.79 11.00 12.65
C ILE A 415 2.78 9.87 12.48
N LYS A 416 2.63 9.02 13.49
CA LYS A 416 1.72 7.88 13.48
C LYS A 416 0.59 8.12 14.49
N PRO A 417 -0.48 8.84 14.12
CA PRO A 417 -1.53 9.25 15.06
C PRO A 417 -2.30 8.03 15.56
N LYS A 418 -2.44 7.89 16.88
CA LYS A 418 -3.33 6.89 17.49
C LYS A 418 -4.77 7.40 17.51
N MET A 419 -5.70 6.54 17.12
CA MET A 419 -7.13 6.82 17.09
C MET A 419 -7.73 6.71 18.49
N HIS A 420 -8.52 7.71 18.88
CA HIS A 420 -9.34 7.75 20.09
C HIS A 420 -10.39 8.87 19.97
N PHE A 421 -11.37 8.92 20.87
CA PHE A 421 -12.52 9.86 20.77
C PHE A 421 -12.16 11.35 20.62
N ASP A 422 -11.05 11.81 21.20
CA ASP A 422 -10.63 13.22 21.10
C ASP A 422 -9.90 13.58 19.79
N GLN A 423 -9.72 12.61 18.89
CA GLN A 423 -9.15 12.87 17.58
C GLN A 423 -10.14 13.60 16.66
N LYS A 424 -9.59 14.29 15.66
CA LYS A 424 -10.37 15.00 14.64
C LYS A 424 -11.06 14.02 13.71
N LEU A 425 -12.29 14.36 13.33
CA LEU A 425 -13.10 13.57 12.41
C LEU A 425 -12.48 13.45 11.00
N THR A 426 -11.66 14.43 10.61
CA THR A 426 -10.88 14.47 9.36
C THR A 426 -10.11 13.18 9.08
N LEU A 427 -9.61 12.51 10.11
CA LEU A 427 -8.86 11.26 10.00
C LEU A 427 -9.71 10.07 9.48
N ALA A 428 -11.04 10.18 9.49
CA ALA A 428 -11.94 9.17 8.91
C ALA A 428 -12.51 9.57 7.54
N LEU A 429 -11.99 10.63 6.91
CA LEU A 429 -12.44 11.13 5.61
C LEU A 429 -11.38 10.92 4.53
N ILE A 430 -11.81 10.50 3.35
CA ILE A 430 -10.90 10.23 2.22
C ILE A 430 -10.48 11.55 1.58
N GLU A 431 -9.24 11.94 1.83
CA GLU A 431 -8.64 13.15 1.26
C GLU A 431 -7.11 12.98 1.14
N PRO A 432 -6.52 13.04 -0.07
CA PRO A 432 -5.08 12.81 -0.29
C PRO A 432 -4.22 14.02 0.10
N LYS A 433 -4.68 14.85 1.03
CA LYS A 433 -3.98 16.02 1.56
C LYS A 433 -4.25 16.16 3.06
N ASP A 434 -3.43 16.94 3.73
CA ASP A 434 -3.52 17.24 5.17
C ASP A 434 -3.61 15.95 6.02
N GLU A 435 -4.51 15.92 7.01
CA GLU A 435 -4.71 14.78 7.92
C GLU A 435 -5.42 13.59 7.25
N GLY A 436 -6.10 13.78 6.11
CA GLY A 436 -6.77 12.69 5.39
C GLY A 436 -5.78 11.67 4.78
N VAL A 437 -4.52 12.08 4.59
CA VAL A 437 -3.45 11.24 4.03
C VAL A 437 -3.25 9.96 4.82
N TYR A 438 -3.39 10.00 6.16
CA TYR A 438 -3.19 8.81 7.00
C TYR A 438 -4.18 7.69 6.66
N LEU A 439 -5.44 8.02 6.41
CA LEU A 439 -6.44 7.04 6.01
C LEU A 439 -6.15 6.48 4.61
N CYS A 440 -5.79 7.35 3.66
CA CYS A 440 -5.38 6.93 2.32
C CYS A 440 -4.19 5.95 2.37
N ALA A 441 -3.21 6.24 3.22
CA ALA A 441 -2.03 5.40 3.42
C ALA A 441 -2.35 4.05 4.04
N ILE A 442 -3.21 4.02 5.07
CA ILE A 442 -3.67 2.76 5.68
C ILE A 442 -4.42 1.90 4.65
N LEU A 443 -5.33 2.49 3.87
CA LEU A 443 -6.06 1.78 2.83
C LEU A 443 -5.11 1.22 1.77
N GLU A 444 -4.18 2.03 1.27
CA GLU A 444 -3.20 1.60 0.27
C GLU A 444 -2.32 0.46 0.80
N TYR A 445 -1.84 0.55 2.05
CA TYR A 445 -1.04 -0.48 2.70
C TYR A 445 -1.80 -1.82 2.83
N LEU A 446 -3.03 -1.80 3.34
CA LEU A 446 -3.83 -3.01 3.53
C LEU A 446 -4.24 -3.66 2.20
N ILE A 447 -4.62 -2.85 1.22
CA ILE A 447 -4.96 -3.32 -0.12
C ILE A 447 -3.72 -3.89 -0.82
N PHE A 448 -2.56 -3.25 -0.65
CA PHE A 448 -1.29 -3.74 -1.17
C PHE A 448 -0.96 -5.13 -0.65
N ILE A 449 -1.14 -5.40 0.65
CA ILE A 449 -0.89 -6.75 1.21
C ILE A 449 -1.76 -7.80 0.52
N GLN A 450 -3.07 -7.57 0.42
CA GLN A 450 -3.98 -8.52 -0.22
C GLN A 450 -3.67 -8.69 -1.71
N ASN A 451 -3.58 -7.60 -2.46
CA ASN A 451 -3.35 -7.66 -3.90
C ASN A 451 -1.99 -8.29 -4.21
N LYS A 452 -0.91 -7.94 -3.49
CA LYS A 452 0.41 -8.54 -3.69
C LYS A 452 0.40 -10.04 -3.41
N PHE A 453 -0.28 -10.48 -2.35
CA PHE A 453 -0.43 -11.90 -2.07
C PHE A 453 -1.14 -12.63 -3.22
N LEU A 454 -2.29 -12.10 -3.68
CA LEU A 454 -3.06 -12.70 -4.78
C LEU A 454 -2.30 -12.66 -6.11
N GLU A 455 -1.60 -11.57 -6.41
CA GLU A 455 -0.74 -11.43 -7.60
C GLU A 455 0.37 -12.47 -7.59
N GLU A 456 1.05 -12.70 -6.46
CA GLU A 456 2.08 -13.74 -6.36
C GLU A 456 1.50 -15.14 -6.50
N ILE A 457 0.30 -15.41 -5.99
CA ILE A 457 -0.42 -16.66 -6.26
C ILE A 457 -0.69 -16.83 -7.76
N MET A 458 -1.09 -15.77 -8.46
CA MET A 458 -1.36 -15.79 -9.90
C MET A 458 -0.10 -16.01 -10.75
N THR A 459 1.11 -15.83 -10.20
CA THR A 459 2.37 -16.19 -10.90
C THR A 459 2.65 -17.69 -10.92
N ILE A 460 1.97 -18.47 -10.07
CA ILE A 460 2.09 -19.93 -10.05
C ILE A 460 1.53 -20.48 -11.37
N THR A 461 2.28 -21.36 -12.02
CA THR A 461 1.89 -21.90 -13.33
C THR A 461 0.64 -22.80 -13.19
N PRO A 462 -0.43 -22.55 -13.95
CA PRO A 462 -1.63 -23.38 -13.93
C PRO A 462 -1.34 -24.86 -14.22
N GLY A 463 -2.09 -25.76 -13.58
CA GLY A 463 -1.85 -27.22 -13.63
C GLY A 463 -0.66 -27.73 -12.80
N THR A 464 0.20 -26.86 -12.25
CA THR A 464 1.32 -27.30 -11.39
C THR A 464 0.93 -27.46 -9.92
N CYS A 465 -0.08 -26.72 -9.45
CA CYS A 465 -0.55 -26.76 -8.08
C CYS A 465 -1.99 -27.28 -7.98
N ARG A 466 -2.17 -28.46 -7.39
CA ARG A 466 -3.50 -29.08 -7.20
C ARG A 466 -4.40 -28.28 -6.26
N SER A 467 -3.81 -27.52 -5.34
CA SER A 467 -4.53 -26.74 -4.33
C SER A 467 -5.25 -25.53 -4.92
N LEU A 468 -4.85 -25.09 -6.12
CA LEU A 468 -5.47 -23.96 -6.84
C LEU A 468 -6.46 -24.41 -7.93
N GLY A 469 -6.81 -25.69 -8.00
CA GLY A 469 -7.69 -26.21 -9.05
C GLY A 469 -9.07 -25.54 -9.10
N PHE A 470 -9.52 -24.90 -8.03
CA PHE A 470 -10.78 -24.13 -8.01
C PHE A 470 -10.69 -22.76 -8.70
N LEU A 471 -9.48 -22.27 -9.01
CA LEU A 471 -9.25 -21.04 -9.78
C LEU A 471 -9.12 -21.29 -11.28
N GLU A 472 -8.96 -22.55 -11.68
CA GLU A 472 -8.92 -22.93 -13.09
C GLU A 472 -10.33 -22.85 -13.65
N ASP A 473 -10.50 -22.10 -14.74
CA ASP A 473 -11.80 -21.90 -15.36
C ASP A 473 -12.36 -23.24 -15.87
N SER A 474 -13.33 -23.80 -15.15
CA SER A 474 -14.01 -25.04 -15.54
C SER A 474 -15.11 -24.82 -16.59
N ASP A 475 -15.46 -23.56 -16.90
CA ASP A 475 -16.57 -23.22 -17.79
C ASP A 475 -16.16 -22.93 -19.24
N SER A 476 -14.86 -22.96 -19.58
CA SER A 476 -14.39 -22.92 -20.97
C SER A 476 -14.51 -24.30 -21.66
N PHE A 477 -15.74 -24.82 -21.77
CA PHE A 477 -16.07 -25.92 -22.68
C PHE A 477 -16.09 -25.48 -24.16
N THR A 478 -15.78 -24.23 -24.45
CA THR A 478 -15.44 -23.77 -25.80
C THR A 478 -13.95 -23.95 -26.01
N GLU A 479 -13.59 -24.73 -27.02
CA GLU A 479 -12.23 -24.92 -27.56
C GLU A 479 -11.58 -23.57 -27.91
N THR A 480 -11.17 -22.82 -26.90
CA THR A 480 -10.24 -21.71 -27.05
C THR A 480 -8.87 -22.28 -26.72
N GLU A 481 -8.00 -22.33 -27.74
CA GLU A 481 -6.65 -22.88 -27.72
C GLU A 481 -5.68 -22.05 -26.84
N GLY A 482 -6.06 -21.78 -25.59
CA GLY A 482 -5.24 -21.09 -24.60
C GLY A 482 -4.72 -22.05 -23.52
N PRO A 483 -3.53 -21.80 -22.93
CA PRO A 483 -3.14 -22.50 -21.71
C PRO A 483 -4.16 -22.23 -20.59
N PRO A 484 -4.43 -23.20 -19.70
CA PRO A 484 -5.30 -22.97 -18.54
C PRO A 484 -4.80 -21.75 -17.78
N GLN A 485 -5.72 -20.87 -17.37
CA GLN A 485 -5.39 -19.62 -16.69
C GLN A 485 -6.17 -19.56 -15.37
N TYR A 486 -5.50 -19.14 -14.30
CA TYR A 486 -6.18 -18.82 -13.06
C TYR A 486 -6.96 -17.51 -13.22
N TYR A 487 -8.18 -17.47 -12.66
CA TYR A 487 -9.00 -16.26 -12.64
C TYR A 487 -9.30 -15.84 -11.20
N ILE A 488 -8.98 -14.59 -10.87
CA ILE A 488 -9.39 -13.92 -9.64
C ILE A 488 -10.24 -12.72 -10.03
N GLN A 489 -11.42 -12.61 -9.44
CA GLN A 489 -12.33 -11.51 -9.70
C GLN A 489 -11.73 -10.19 -9.19
N SER A 490 -11.85 -9.13 -9.99
CA SER A 490 -11.57 -7.77 -9.57
C SER A 490 -12.83 -7.05 -9.10
N LEU A 491 -12.76 -6.32 -7.98
CA LEU A 491 -13.87 -5.48 -7.47
C LEU A 491 -13.37 -4.14 -6.92
N THR A 492 -14.24 -3.14 -6.95
CA THR A 492 -14.03 -1.86 -6.23
C THR A 492 -14.40 -1.98 -4.75
N LEU A 493 -13.85 -1.13 -3.87
CA LEU A 493 -14.17 -1.12 -2.43
C LEU A 493 -15.68 -0.92 -2.13
N LYS A 494 -16.45 -0.36 -3.06
CA LYS A 494 -17.89 -0.15 -2.91
C LYS A 494 -18.70 -1.44 -3.11
N GLN A 495 -18.19 -2.38 -3.90
CA GLN A 495 -18.84 -3.66 -4.22
C GLN A 495 -18.41 -4.79 -3.29
N LEU A 496 -17.37 -4.54 -2.50
CA LEU A 496 -16.70 -5.49 -1.64
C LEU A 496 -17.61 -6.00 -0.52
N ARG A 497 -17.53 -7.31 -0.22
CA ARG A 497 -18.12 -7.94 0.97
C ARG A 497 -17.02 -8.37 1.92
N LYS A 498 -17.38 -8.61 3.18
CA LYS A 498 -16.44 -9.09 4.20
C LYS A 498 -15.70 -10.36 3.77
N ASP A 499 -16.40 -11.30 3.15
CA ASP A 499 -15.85 -12.61 2.73
C ASP A 499 -14.86 -12.51 1.55
N ASN A 500 -14.88 -11.38 0.83
CA ASN A 500 -13.93 -11.10 -0.26
C ASN A 500 -12.55 -10.66 0.24
N LEU A 501 -12.42 -10.37 1.54
CA LEU A 501 -11.16 -9.99 2.17
C LEU A 501 -10.51 -11.16 2.88
N ILE A 502 -9.19 -11.17 2.91
CA ILE A 502 -8.44 -12.16 3.68
C ILE A 502 -8.61 -11.84 5.17
N SER A 503 -9.34 -12.70 5.87
CA SER A 503 -9.45 -12.66 7.32
C SER A 503 -8.60 -13.79 7.87
N TYR A 504 -7.38 -13.49 8.34
CA TYR A 504 -6.43 -14.49 8.81
C TYR A 504 -5.98 -14.18 10.25
N GLN A 505 -6.03 -15.20 11.11
CA GLN A 505 -5.41 -15.15 12.43
C GLN A 505 -4.97 -16.55 12.86
N TRP A 506 -3.66 -16.74 13.02
CA TRP A 506 -3.13 -18.06 13.30
C TRP A 506 -3.72 -18.67 14.57
N GLU A 507 -3.89 -17.90 15.66
CA GLU A 507 -4.39 -18.43 16.94
C GLU A 507 -5.82 -18.98 16.86
N ASP A 508 -6.65 -18.44 15.96
CA ASP A 508 -8.04 -18.86 15.79
C ASP A 508 -8.15 -20.03 14.79
N ASP A 509 -7.23 -20.10 13.82
CA ASP A 509 -7.30 -21.01 12.69
C ASP A 509 -6.35 -22.24 12.79
N CYS A 510 -5.39 -22.23 13.73
CA CYS A 510 -4.32 -23.23 13.79
C CYS A 510 -4.82 -24.66 13.99
N ASP A 511 -5.88 -24.87 14.78
CA ASP A 511 -6.38 -26.22 15.06
C ASP A 511 -6.90 -26.91 13.79
N ARG A 512 -7.54 -26.15 12.90
CA ARG A 512 -8.06 -26.67 11.63
C ARG A 512 -6.95 -26.99 10.64
N ILE A 513 -5.85 -26.23 10.67
CA ILE A 513 -4.71 -26.45 9.78
C ILE A 513 -3.84 -27.60 10.30
N LEU A 514 -3.55 -27.62 11.60
CA LEU A 514 -2.64 -28.58 12.22
C LEU A 514 -3.29 -29.95 12.49
N GLN A 515 -4.60 -30.12 12.29
CA GLN A 515 -5.27 -31.42 12.39
C GLN A 515 -4.69 -32.46 11.40
N PHE A 516 -4.09 -32.00 10.29
CA PHE A 516 -3.43 -32.86 9.29
C PHE A 516 -1.97 -33.16 9.64
N SER A 517 -1.70 -33.30 10.94
CA SER A 517 -0.39 -33.69 11.46
C SER A 517 -0.46 -34.99 12.26
N GLU A 518 0.53 -35.85 12.05
CA GLU A 518 0.64 -37.15 12.69
C GLU A 518 1.96 -37.25 13.46
N ARG A 519 1.95 -37.91 14.62
CA ARG A 519 3.18 -38.17 15.36
C ARG A 519 3.82 -39.44 14.83
N ASN A 520 5.13 -39.39 14.59
CA ASN A 520 5.86 -40.53 14.09
C ASN A 520 5.81 -41.71 15.09
N LEU A 521 5.54 -42.91 14.58
CA LEU A 521 5.43 -44.12 15.39
C LEU A 521 6.76 -44.88 15.53
N GLY A 522 7.81 -44.42 14.84
CA GLY A 522 9.16 -44.95 14.95
C GLY A 522 9.73 -44.82 16.36
N VAL A 523 10.61 -45.76 16.73
CA VAL A 523 11.31 -45.75 18.02
C VAL A 523 12.22 -44.53 18.09
N GLY A 524 12.12 -43.75 19.17
CA GLY A 524 12.89 -42.50 19.36
C GLY A 524 12.37 -41.33 18.54
N ARG A 525 11.23 -41.48 17.87
CA ARG A 525 10.63 -40.48 16.98
C ARG A 525 9.30 -39.92 17.49
N GLY A 526 8.92 -40.18 18.75
CA GLY A 526 7.64 -39.67 19.29
C GLY A 526 7.47 -38.14 19.20
N GLN A 527 8.58 -37.40 19.24
CA GLN A 527 8.61 -35.94 19.09
C GLN A 527 8.62 -35.45 17.64
N ASP A 528 8.84 -36.34 16.67
CA ASP A 528 8.85 -36.05 15.25
C ASP A 528 7.41 -36.01 14.72
N ILE A 529 7.01 -34.85 14.17
CA ILE A 529 5.66 -34.63 13.65
C ILE A 529 5.75 -34.61 12.13
N ILE A 530 4.90 -35.40 11.48
CA ILE A 530 4.76 -35.47 10.03
C ILE A 530 3.54 -34.65 9.65
N TYR A 531 3.73 -33.71 8.73
CA TYR A 531 2.66 -32.85 8.23
C TYR A 531 2.23 -33.28 6.83
N ASP A 532 0.93 -33.46 6.62
CA ASP A 532 0.35 -33.65 5.29
C ASP A 532 0.26 -32.28 4.60
N LEU A 533 1.39 -31.86 4.02
CA LEU A 533 1.54 -30.56 3.37
C LEU A 533 0.52 -30.35 2.24
N GLN A 534 0.10 -31.41 1.55
CA GLN A 534 -0.89 -31.31 0.49
C GLN A 534 -2.26 -30.89 1.02
N LYS A 535 -2.73 -31.49 2.13
CA LYS A 535 -4.00 -31.10 2.74
C LYS A 535 -3.93 -29.73 3.40
N ILE A 536 -2.82 -29.44 4.07
CA ILE A 536 -2.59 -28.13 4.69
C ILE A 536 -2.62 -27.03 3.63
N GLU A 537 -1.94 -27.24 2.50
CA GLU A 537 -1.95 -26.28 1.40
C GLU A 537 -3.35 -26.09 0.81
N GLN A 538 -4.13 -27.17 0.66
CA GLN A 538 -5.51 -27.09 0.17
C GLN A 538 -6.42 -26.29 1.11
N GLU A 539 -6.34 -26.50 2.42
CA GLU A 539 -7.13 -25.75 3.39
C GLU A 539 -6.70 -24.28 3.46
N LEU A 540 -5.39 -24.00 3.42
CA LEU A 540 -4.89 -22.63 3.35
C LEU A 540 -5.32 -21.94 2.05
N ALA A 541 -5.24 -22.60 0.90
CA ALA A 541 -5.71 -22.06 -0.37
C ALA A 541 -7.21 -21.76 -0.32
N ARG A 542 -8.00 -22.70 0.20
CA ARG A 542 -9.44 -22.51 0.39
C ARG A 542 -9.75 -21.35 1.32
N TYR A 543 -8.97 -21.15 2.38
CA TYR A 543 -9.23 -20.09 3.35
C TYR A 543 -8.78 -18.71 2.86
N LEU A 544 -7.57 -18.63 2.31
CA LEU A 544 -6.88 -17.39 1.97
C LEU A 544 -7.11 -16.91 0.54
N ILE A 545 -7.67 -17.73 -0.35
CA ILE A 545 -7.75 -17.43 -1.79
C ILE A 545 -9.16 -17.60 -2.33
N TYR A 546 -9.91 -18.63 -1.89
CA TYR A 546 -11.28 -18.86 -2.37
C TYR A 546 -12.18 -17.64 -2.12
N GLU A 547 -12.88 -17.20 -3.18
CA GLU A 547 -13.76 -16.03 -3.21
C GLU A 547 -13.11 -14.68 -2.82
N LYS A 548 -11.77 -14.65 -2.73
CA LYS A 548 -11.03 -13.41 -2.52
C LYS A 548 -10.88 -12.66 -3.83
N VAL A 549 -10.83 -11.34 -3.73
CA VAL A 549 -10.87 -10.45 -4.90
C VAL A 549 -9.64 -9.57 -4.95
N HIS A 550 -9.21 -9.29 -6.17
CA HIS A 550 -8.28 -8.21 -6.42
C HIS A 550 -9.02 -6.87 -6.28
N ILE A 551 -8.46 -5.94 -5.52
CA ILE A 551 -9.11 -4.65 -5.25
C ILE A 551 -8.60 -3.62 -6.24
N GLU A 552 -9.50 -3.09 -7.06
CA GLU A 552 -9.16 -2.10 -8.08
C GLU A 552 -9.29 -0.66 -7.59
N LYS A 553 -8.49 0.21 -8.19
CA LYS A 553 -8.62 1.67 -8.06
C LYS A 553 -9.86 2.15 -8.81
N LEU A 554 -10.38 3.31 -8.42
CA LEU A 554 -11.46 3.96 -9.17
C LEU A 554 -10.98 4.39 -10.56
N GLU A 555 -11.86 4.29 -11.55
CA GLU A 555 -11.57 4.73 -12.91
C GLU A 555 -11.08 6.19 -12.93
N ASN A 556 -9.97 6.43 -13.65
CA ASN A 556 -9.32 7.74 -13.76
C ASN A 556 -8.86 8.37 -12.43
N SER A 557 -8.69 7.58 -11.36
CA SER A 557 -8.23 8.05 -10.05
C SER A 557 -7.07 7.21 -9.52
N LYS A 558 -6.23 7.84 -8.69
CA LYS A 558 -5.20 7.13 -7.92
C LYS A 558 -5.75 6.48 -6.65
N LEU A 559 -6.98 6.83 -6.24
CA LEU A 559 -7.59 6.42 -4.99
C LEU A 559 -8.46 5.16 -5.15
N PHE A 560 -8.57 4.40 -4.05
CA PHE A 560 -9.45 3.24 -3.95
C PHE A 560 -10.88 3.59 -3.51
N MET A 561 -11.11 4.81 -3.02
CA MET A 561 -12.40 5.31 -2.54
C MET A 561 -12.66 6.74 -3.03
N GLU A 562 -13.93 7.10 -3.20
CA GLU A 562 -14.36 8.44 -3.63
C GLU A 562 -13.91 9.49 -2.59
N LEU A 563 -13.49 10.67 -3.06
CA LEU A 563 -13.14 11.80 -2.20
C LEU A 563 -14.33 12.21 -1.32
N PHE A 564 -14.06 12.54 -0.07
CA PHE A 564 -15.10 13.11 0.78
C PHE A 564 -15.58 14.43 0.20
N SER A 565 -16.90 14.57 0.09
CA SER A 565 -17.52 15.75 -0.53
C SER A 565 -17.99 16.72 0.53
N TYR A 566 -17.33 17.87 0.63
CA TYR A 566 -17.71 18.94 1.54
C TYR A 566 -18.91 19.73 0.99
N HIS A 567 -19.70 20.29 1.91
CA HIS A 567 -20.75 21.23 1.55
C HIS A 567 -20.17 22.50 0.88
N MET A 568 -20.81 23.01 -0.18
CA MET A 568 -20.34 24.12 -1.04
C MET A 568 -19.10 23.81 -1.90
N GLU A 569 -18.61 22.56 -1.90
CA GLU A 569 -17.48 22.11 -2.75
C GLU A 569 -17.95 21.12 -3.85
N LEU A 570 -19.23 21.16 -4.24
CA LEU A 570 -19.83 20.21 -5.19
C LEU A 570 -19.04 20.10 -6.51
N PHE A 571 -18.63 21.23 -7.08
CA PHE A 571 -17.89 21.27 -8.35
C PHE A 571 -16.41 20.93 -8.20
N GLN A 572 -15.89 20.92 -6.97
CA GLN A 572 -14.55 20.39 -6.69
C GLN A 572 -14.57 18.86 -6.64
N SER A 573 -15.63 18.26 -6.09
CA SER A 573 -15.77 16.79 -6.03
C SER A 573 -16.34 16.18 -7.31
N SER A 574 -17.16 16.93 -8.07
CA SER A 574 -17.79 16.46 -9.30
C SER A 574 -17.92 17.60 -10.32
N MET A 575 -16.81 17.99 -10.93
CA MET A 575 -16.69 19.11 -11.89
C MET A 575 -17.77 19.10 -12.99
N LYS A 576 -18.13 17.92 -13.48
CA LYS A 576 -19.08 17.69 -14.59
C LYS A 576 -20.47 17.26 -14.14
N ILE A 577 -20.85 17.47 -12.87
CA ILE A 577 -22.14 16.99 -12.35
C ILE A 577 -23.35 17.45 -13.16
N ILE A 578 -23.30 18.67 -13.71
CA ILE A 578 -24.35 19.20 -14.57
C ILE A 578 -24.45 18.39 -15.88
N GLU A 579 -23.32 18.10 -16.52
CA GLU A 579 -23.25 17.25 -17.72
C GLU A 579 -23.78 15.85 -17.42
N ASP A 580 -23.32 15.23 -16.33
CA ASP A 580 -23.72 13.89 -15.92
C ASP A 580 -25.24 13.78 -15.77
N ILE A 581 -25.88 14.76 -15.12
CA ILE A 581 -27.33 14.76 -14.91
C ILE A 581 -28.08 15.04 -16.22
N ARG A 582 -27.57 15.92 -17.10
CA ARG A 582 -28.17 16.14 -18.43
C ARG A 582 -28.15 14.90 -19.30
N ASN A 583 -27.08 14.10 -19.21
CA ASN A 583 -26.95 12.83 -19.91
C ASN A 583 -27.90 11.75 -19.36
N LEU A 584 -28.21 11.80 -18.06
CA LEU A 584 -29.15 10.87 -17.42
C LEU A 584 -30.63 11.28 -17.61
N ILE A 585 -30.94 12.57 -17.50
CA ILE A 585 -32.29 13.12 -17.54
C ILE A 585 -32.28 14.41 -18.39
N PRO A 586 -32.95 14.43 -19.56
CA PRO A 586 -33.09 15.64 -20.37
C PRO A 586 -33.66 16.81 -19.55
N GLN A 587 -32.94 17.93 -19.54
CA GLN A 587 -33.31 19.10 -18.74
C GLN A 587 -34.01 20.17 -19.59
N GLU A 588 -35.04 20.80 -19.01
CA GLU A 588 -35.80 21.91 -19.56
C GLU A 588 -35.63 23.16 -18.67
N PRO A 589 -35.58 24.38 -19.25
CA PRO A 589 -35.52 25.61 -18.47
C PRO A 589 -36.80 25.84 -17.67
N ILE A 590 -36.67 26.49 -16.52
CA ILE A 590 -37.83 26.96 -15.74
C ILE A 590 -38.47 28.14 -16.48
N SER A 591 -39.80 28.16 -16.62
CA SER A 591 -40.49 29.28 -17.25
C SER A 591 -40.28 30.58 -16.47
N ALA A 592 -40.20 31.72 -17.17
CA ALA A 592 -39.94 33.02 -16.55
C ALA A 592 -40.94 33.38 -15.44
N GLU A 593 -42.20 32.97 -15.58
CA GLU A 593 -43.26 33.15 -14.56
C GLU A 593 -42.96 32.34 -13.29
N LYS A 594 -42.56 31.07 -13.44
CA LYS A 594 -42.19 30.19 -12.31
C LYS A 594 -40.90 30.67 -11.64
N ALA A 595 -39.89 31.08 -12.42
CA ALA A 595 -38.64 31.62 -11.90
C ALA A 595 -38.86 32.93 -11.11
N SER A 596 -39.72 33.81 -11.61
CA SER A 596 -40.10 35.07 -10.94
C SER A 596 -40.84 34.82 -9.63
N ALA A 597 -41.72 33.82 -9.59
CA ALA A 597 -42.40 33.40 -8.37
C ALA A 597 -41.43 32.80 -7.31
N ILE A 598 -40.41 32.06 -7.75
CA ILE A 598 -39.38 31.46 -6.89
C ILE A 598 -38.45 32.54 -6.29
N VAL A 599 -38.05 33.52 -7.09
CA VAL A 599 -37.12 34.59 -6.67
C VAL A 599 -37.86 35.76 -6.01
N GLY A 600 -39.20 35.80 -6.07
CA GLY A 600 -40.02 36.87 -5.47
C GLY A 600 -40.01 38.19 -6.25
N ILE A 601 -39.72 38.16 -7.55
CA ILE A 601 -39.67 39.34 -8.41
C ILE A 601 -41.01 39.45 -9.18
N PRO A 602 -41.74 40.58 -9.14
CA PRO A 602 -42.97 40.72 -9.93
C PRO A 602 -42.66 40.72 -11.43
N THR A 603 -43.43 39.95 -12.20
CA THR A 603 -43.28 39.72 -13.66
C THR A 603 -43.47 40.94 -14.56
N ASN A 604 -43.64 42.15 -14.01
CA ASN A 604 -43.72 43.39 -14.78
C ASN A 604 -42.93 44.49 -14.08
N SER A 605 -41.69 44.74 -14.50
CA SER A 605 -40.95 45.94 -14.09
C SER A 605 -39.99 46.42 -15.18
N PHE A 606 -40.54 47.15 -16.15
CA PHE A 606 -39.76 48.04 -17.04
C PHE A 606 -39.18 49.27 -16.33
N ASN A 607 -39.35 49.38 -15.01
CA ASN A 607 -38.85 50.47 -14.20
C ASN A 607 -38.28 49.85 -12.93
N LEU A 608 -36.98 50.06 -12.65
CA LEU A 608 -36.47 50.50 -11.35
C LEU A 608 -34.93 50.57 -11.33
N THR A 609 -34.45 51.52 -10.54
CA THR A 609 -33.08 51.97 -10.30
C THR A 609 -32.19 50.96 -9.56
N PRO A 610 -30.85 51.00 -9.75
CA PRO A 610 -29.88 50.05 -9.18
C PRO A 610 -29.56 50.33 -7.70
N GLY A 611 -30.59 50.32 -6.85
CA GLY A 611 -30.47 50.57 -5.40
C GLY A 611 -31.47 49.79 -4.53
N GLN A 612 -32.30 48.93 -5.13
CA GLN A 612 -33.22 48.05 -4.42
C GLN A 612 -32.99 46.60 -4.87
N MET A 613 -31.84 46.04 -4.52
CA MET A 613 -31.56 44.61 -4.55
C MET A 613 -31.24 44.17 -3.10
N ASP A 614 -32.23 44.27 -2.22
CA ASP A 614 -32.21 43.48 -0.99
C ASP A 614 -32.98 42.18 -1.29
N SER A 615 -32.25 41.07 -1.17
CA SER A 615 -32.61 39.70 -1.57
C SER A 615 -33.97 39.23 -1.03
N ALA A 616 -34.86 38.78 -1.91
CA ALA A 616 -36.18 38.27 -1.54
C ALA A 616 -36.20 36.78 -1.09
N ILE A 617 -35.06 36.06 -1.13
CA ILE A 617 -34.95 34.68 -0.62
C ILE A 617 -34.27 34.68 0.75
N ASP A 618 -34.97 34.18 1.78
CA ASP A 618 -34.50 34.15 3.16
C ASP A 618 -33.59 32.91 3.41
N ASN A 619 -32.27 33.12 3.45
CA ASN A 619 -31.19 32.11 3.56
C ASN A 619 -31.02 31.14 2.36
N PRO A 620 -30.55 31.63 1.19
CA PRO A 620 -30.34 30.83 -0.03
C PRO A 620 -29.31 29.70 0.10
N SER A 621 -28.41 29.77 1.09
CA SER A 621 -27.40 28.74 1.36
C SER A 621 -28.01 27.37 1.73
N ASP A 622 -29.03 27.34 2.59
CA ASP A 622 -29.72 26.12 3.02
C ASP A 622 -30.42 25.42 1.84
N ILE A 623 -31.00 26.22 0.94
CA ILE A 623 -31.70 25.74 -0.24
C ILE A 623 -30.69 25.15 -1.24
N LEU A 624 -29.58 25.83 -1.46
CA LEU A 624 -28.52 25.33 -2.33
C LEU A 624 -27.95 24.02 -1.79
N SER A 625 -27.71 23.93 -0.48
CA SER A 625 -27.29 22.68 0.19
C SER A 625 -28.20 21.50 -0.15
N ALA A 626 -29.52 21.71 -0.05
CA ALA A 626 -30.51 20.70 -0.36
C ALA A 626 -30.49 20.30 -1.84
N LEU A 627 -30.31 21.27 -2.74
CA LEU A 627 -30.19 21.01 -4.18
C LEU A 627 -28.90 20.28 -4.54
N GLU A 628 -27.76 20.59 -3.92
CA GLU A 628 -26.50 19.88 -4.12
C GLU A 628 -26.62 18.39 -3.73
N ILE A 629 -27.21 18.11 -2.56
CA ILE A 629 -27.47 16.73 -2.14
C ILE A 629 -28.39 16.02 -3.15
N LEU A 630 -29.43 16.71 -3.62
CA LEU A 630 -30.37 16.16 -4.60
C LEU A 630 -29.71 15.87 -5.95
N LEU A 631 -28.88 16.78 -6.48
CA LEU A 631 -28.12 16.57 -7.72
C LEU A 631 -27.25 15.32 -7.63
N CYS A 632 -26.50 15.18 -6.54
CA CYS A 632 -25.68 13.99 -6.30
C CYS A 632 -26.50 12.70 -6.20
N PHE A 633 -27.65 12.76 -5.54
CA PHE A 633 -28.52 11.60 -5.38
C PHE A 633 -29.14 11.17 -6.72
N VAL A 634 -29.60 12.13 -7.54
CA VAL A 634 -30.12 11.88 -8.88
C VAL A 634 -29.04 11.29 -9.80
N LYS A 635 -27.81 11.80 -9.73
CA LYS A 635 -26.65 11.22 -10.45
C LYS A 635 -26.43 9.75 -10.09
N ARG A 636 -26.61 9.36 -8.83
CA ARG A 636 -26.39 7.98 -8.34
C ARG A 636 -27.59 7.05 -8.57
N SER A 637 -28.81 7.60 -8.60
CA SER A 637 -30.06 6.83 -8.62
C SER A 637 -31.08 7.44 -9.60
N PRO A 638 -30.84 7.37 -10.92
CA PRO A 638 -31.66 8.04 -11.92
C PRO A 638 -33.02 7.38 -12.18
N GLY A 639 -33.43 6.38 -11.38
CA GLY A 639 -34.57 5.49 -11.64
C GLY A 639 -35.96 6.13 -11.77
N SER A 640 -36.05 7.45 -11.82
CA SER A 640 -37.27 8.23 -12.04
C SER A 640 -37.07 9.15 -13.25
N GLY A 641 -37.89 9.00 -14.29
CA GLY A 641 -37.80 9.84 -15.50
C GLY A 641 -38.02 11.33 -15.24
N GLY A 642 -37.61 12.19 -16.18
CA GLY A 642 -37.63 13.65 -16.04
C GLY A 642 -38.99 14.28 -15.72
N GLU A 643 -40.09 13.58 -16.00
CA GLU A 643 -41.45 14.01 -15.70
C GLU A 643 -41.85 13.83 -14.21
N PHE A 644 -41.05 13.10 -13.44
CA PHE A 644 -41.32 12.85 -12.03
C PHE A 644 -41.15 14.12 -11.20
N SER A 645 -42.08 14.39 -10.28
CA SER A 645 -42.00 15.59 -9.43
C SER A 645 -40.78 15.53 -8.51
N ILE A 646 -40.08 16.66 -8.33
CA ILE A 646 -38.94 16.73 -7.39
C ILE A 646 -39.41 16.40 -5.97
N LYS A 647 -40.58 16.92 -5.57
CA LYS A 647 -41.20 16.65 -4.26
C LYS A 647 -41.51 15.16 -4.05
N GLY A 648 -42.07 14.49 -5.07
CA GLY A 648 -42.33 13.06 -5.03
C GLY A 648 -41.03 12.25 -4.94
N TYR A 649 -39.99 12.66 -5.67
CA TYR A 649 -38.70 11.99 -5.64
C TYR A 649 -38.06 12.05 -4.25
N VAL A 650 -37.98 13.24 -3.66
CA VAL A 650 -37.43 13.44 -2.32
C VAL A 650 -38.19 12.62 -1.27
N SER A 651 -39.52 12.55 -1.38
CA SER A 651 -40.37 11.81 -0.45
C SER A 651 -40.22 10.28 -0.53
N GLN A 652 -39.72 9.75 -1.66
CA GLN A 652 -39.54 8.31 -1.87
C GLN A 652 -38.30 7.75 -1.15
N TRP A 653 -37.31 8.60 -0.86
CA TRP A 653 -36.01 8.16 -0.33
C TRP A 653 -35.84 8.56 1.13
N ALA A 654 -35.74 7.56 2.02
CA ALA A 654 -35.48 7.78 3.45
C ALA A 654 -34.21 8.61 3.72
N SER A 655 -33.19 8.48 2.86
CA SER A 655 -31.93 9.23 2.92
C SER A 655 -32.08 10.74 2.71
N LEU A 656 -33.19 11.18 2.08
CA LEU A 656 -33.52 12.58 1.80
C LEU A 656 -34.56 13.15 2.79
N SER A 657 -34.96 12.39 3.82
CA SER A 657 -35.94 12.82 4.83
C SER A 657 -35.58 14.16 5.48
N LYS A 658 -34.31 14.38 5.85
CA LYS A 658 -33.84 15.67 6.40
C LYS A 658 -34.02 16.84 5.43
N ILE A 659 -33.95 16.60 4.12
CA ILE A 659 -34.21 17.64 3.09
C ILE A 659 -35.72 17.90 3.03
N SER A 660 -36.53 16.85 3.12
CA SER A 660 -37.99 16.96 3.19
C SER A 660 -38.51 17.60 4.49
N GLU A 661 -37.68 17.71 5.52
CA GLU A 661 -38.02 18.44 6.75
C GLU A 661 -37.70 19.94 6.64
N ASN A 662 -36.91 20.34 5.64
CA ASN A 662 -36.60 21.75 5.41
C ASN A 662 -37.84 22.47 4.85
N ALA A 663 -38.54 23.18 5.73
CA ALA A 663 -39.77 23.90 5.40
C ALA A 663 -39.58 24.90 4.24
N LYS A 664 -38.40 25.52 4.13
CA LYS A 664 -38.07 26.48 3.07
C LYS A 664 -37.87 25.78 1.72
N PHE A 665 -37.10 24.69 1.70
CA PHE A 665 -36.93 23.87 0.51
C PHE A 665 -38.28 23.31 0.01
N ASN A 666 -39.13 22.82 0.92
CA ASN A 666 -40.47 22.36 0.58
C ASN A 666 -41.39 23.46 0.05
N SER A 667 -41.25 24.70 0.54
CA SER A 667 -42.04 25.84 0.06
C SER A 667 -41.68 26.25 -1.38
N LEU A 668 -40.44 26.00 -1.81
CA LEU A 668 -39.99 26.23 -3.18
C LEU A 668 -40.54 25.19 -4.18
N LEU A 669 -40.87 23.99 -3.70
CA LEU A 669 -41.39 22.88 -4.50
C LEU A 669 -42.91 22.98 -4.74
N THR A 670 -43.45 24.20 -4.88
CA THR A 670 -44.86 24.44 -5.22
C THR A 670 -45.17 24.01 -6.66
N GLU A 671 -46.46 23.71 -6.92
CA GLU A 671 -46.88 22.70 -7.91
C GLU A 671 -46.24 22.83 -9.30
N ASP A 672 -45.76 21.68 -9.79
CA ASP A 672 -45.31 21.40 -11.17
C ASP A 672 -43.79 21.52 -11.47
N LEU A 673 -42.92 21.53 -10.44
CA LEU A 673 -41.46 21.32 -10.61
C LEU A 673 -41.10 19.82 -10.66
N LYS A 674 -40.72 19.39 -11.86
CA LYS A 674 -40.26 18.04 -12.22
C LYS A 674 -38.73 17.90 -12.28
N LEU A 675 -38.19 16.68 -12.24
CA LEU A 675 -36.75 16.39 -12.30
C LEU A 675 -36.04 16.97 -13.53
N LYS A 676 -36.76 17.16 -14.64
CA LYS A 676 -36.26 17.87 -15.83
C LYS A 676 -35.95 19.34 -15.58
N HIS A 677 -36.45 19.95 -14.51
CA HIS A 677 -36.15 21.35 -14.17
C HIS A 677 -35.08 21.49 -13.07
N LEU A 678 -34.48 20.38 -12.62
CA LEU A 678 -33.60 20.35 -11.45
C LEU A 678 -32.35 21.23 -11.64
N ILE A 679 -31.72 21.17 -12.80
CA ILE A 679 -30.54 21.99 -13.11
C ILE A 679 -30.93 23.47 -13.22
N GLY A 680 -32.07 23.77 -13.87
CA GLY A 680 -32.57 25.14 -13.96
C GLY A 680 -32.87 25.74 -12.58
N LEU A 681 -33.36 24.92 -11.64
CA LEU A 681 -33.60 25.34 -10.25
C LEU A 681 -32.30 25.61 -9.51
N TYR A 682 -31.30 24.74 -9.69
CA TYR A 682 -29.97 24.91 -9.11
C TYR A 682 -29.33 26.21 -9.59
N GLU A 683 -29.26 26.43 -10.90
CA GLU A 683 -28.63 27.61 -11.50
C GLU A 683 -29.34 28.92 -11.07
N LEU A 684 -30.65 28.90 -10.85
CA LEU A 684 -31.42 30.06 -10.39
C LEU A 684 -31.03 30.48 -8.96
N ILE A 685 -30.89 29.51 -8.05
CA ILE A 685 -30.49 29.77 -6.65
C ILE A 685 -28.99 30.07 -6.56
N GLU A 686 -28.16 29.36 -7.34
CA GLU A 686 -26.74 29.63 -7.51
C GLU A 686 -26.49 31.08 -7.90
N GLU A 687 -27.26 31.61 -8.85
CA GLU A 687 -27.09 32.98 -9.32
C GLU A 687 -27.32 34.03 -8.21
N GLN A 688 -28.29 33.78 -7.32
CA GLN A 688 -28.54 34.65 -6.16
C GLN A 688 -27.37 34.60 -5.17
N MET A 689 -26.82 33.42 -4.92
CA MET A 689 -25.64 33.24 -4.06
C MET A 689 -24.39 33.89 -4.64
N ALA A 690 -24.20 33.78 -5.95
CA ALA A 690 -23.05 34.35 -6.65
C ALA A 690 -23.02 35.89 -6.55
N ASN A 691 -24.19 36.55 -6.55
CA ASN A 691 -24.26 38.02 -6.40
C ASN A 691 -23.67 38.54 -5.07
N ILE A 692 -23.68 37.70 -4.03
CA ILE A 692 -23.15 38.01 -2.70
C ILE A 692 -21.68 37.58 -2.58
N THR A 693 -21.37 36.35 -3.01
CA THR A 693 -20.10 35.67 -2.72
C THR A 693 -18.96 36.04 -3.67
N VAL A 694 -19.26 36.41 -4.92
CA VAL A 694 -18.24 36.75 -5.92
C VAL A 694 -17.41 37.98 -5.53
N LYS A 695 -17.94 38.86 -4.68
CA LYS A 695 -17.20 40.03 -4.16
C LYS A 695 -16.06 39.64 -3.22
N ASN A 696 -16.12 38.46 -2.62
CA ASN A 696 -15.18 37.98 -1.61
C ASN A 696 -14.10 37.05 -2.17
N VAL A 697 -13.97 36.97 -3.51
CA VAL A 697 -12.92 36.18 -4.16
C VAL A 697 -11.54 36.71 -3.73
N SER A 698 -10.58 35.78 -3.57
CA SER A 698 -9.20 36.05 -3.13
C SER A 698 -8.48 37.08 -4.02
N GLU A 699 -7.58 37.86 -3.42
CA GLU A 699 -6.81 38.90 -4.13
C GLU A 699 -5.95 38.33 -5.28
N LYS A 700 -5.55 37.05 -5.21
CA LYS A 700 -4.81 36.39 -6.29
C LYS A 700 -5.58 36.30 -7.62
N TYR A 701 -6.91 36.45 -7.59
CA TYR A 701 -7.77 36.44 -8.79
C TYR A 701 -8.26 37.85 -9.20
N LYS A 702 -7.62 38.90 -8.68
CA LYS A 702 -7.90 40.31 -8.97
C LYS A 702 -6.71 41.02 -9.63
N ALA A 703 -5.97 40.32 -10.48
CA ALA A 703 -4.87 40.92 -11.23
C ALA A 703 -5.39 42.03 -12.17
N PRO A 704 -4.68 43.17 -12.26
CA PRO A 704 -5.13 44.32 -13.05
C PRO A 704 -5.21 43.98 -14.53
N ILE A 705 -6.25 44.50 -15.21
CA ILE A 705 -6.39 44.36 -16.66
C ILE A 705 -5.59 45.44 -17.40
N THR A 706 -4.85 45.05 -18.42
CA THR A 706 -4.09 45.98 -19.29
C THR A 706 -4.99 46.65 -20.33
N ASN A 707 -4.58 47.79 -20.87
CA ASN A 707 -5.31 48.46 -21.96
C ASN A 707 -5.46 47.58 -23.21
N ASP A 708 -4.43 46.79 -23.54
CA ASP A 708 -4.47 45.86 -24.68
C ASP A 708 -5.59 44.81 -24.49
N LEU A 709 -5.73 44.28 -23.27
CA LEU A 709 -6.80 43.34 -22.92
C LEU A 709 -8.19 43.98 -22.99
N VAL A 710 -8.33 45.24 -22.57
CA VAL A 710 -9.58 46.01 -22.70
C VAL A 710 -9.96 46.18 -24.17
N ASP A 711 -8.99 46.48 -25.03
CA ASP A 711 -9.22 46.60 -26.48
C ASP A 711 -9.59 45.25 -27.10
N SER A 712 -8.98 44.14 -26.66
CA SER A 712 -9.34 42.78 -27.05
C SER A 712 -10.80 42.45 -26.65
N LEU A 713 -11.20 42.76 -25.42
CA LEU A 713 -12.58 42.55 -24.94
C LEU A 713 -13.60 43.37 -25.75
N ASN A 714 -13.30 44.64 -26.04
CA ASN A 714 -14.22 45.51 -26.79
C ASN A 714 -14.43 45.07 -28.24
N LYS A 715 -13.49 44.32 -28.83
CA LYS A 715 -13.61 43.77 -30.19
C LYS A 715 -14.51 42.54 -30.26
N VAL A 716 -14.66 41.79 -29.16
CA VAL A 716 -15.34 40.49 -29.15
C VAL A 716 -16.70 40.53 -28.46
N ILE A 717 -16.95 41.51 -27.59
CA ILE A 717 -18.20 41.64 -26.83
C ILE A 717 -19.22 42.50 -27.57
N ASP A 718 -20.45 41.99 -27.67
CA ASP A 718 -21.62 42.77 -28.08
C ASP A 718 -22.16 43.58 -26.89
N TRP A 719 -22.02 44.90 -27.00
CA TRP A 719 -22.46 45.90 -26.02
C TRP A 719 -23.88 46.42 -26.28
N THR A 720 -24.62 45.88 -27.25
CA THR A 720 -26.00 46.31 -27.54
C THR A 720 -27.02 45.70 -26.57
N ILE A 721 -28.07 46.46 -26.25
CA ILE A 721 -29.18 46.03 -25.38
C ILE A 721 -30.49 46.35 -26.09
N PRO A 722 -31.27 45.36 -26.58
CA PRO A 722 -30.99 43.92 -26.61
C PRO A 722 -29.79 43.58 -27.53
N PRO A 723 -29.12 42.42 -27.31
CA PRO A 723 -27.98 42.01 -28.13
C PRO A 723 -28.37 41.93 -29.60
N SER A 724 -27.47 42.40 -30.46
CA SER A 724 -27.63 42.40 -31.90
C SER A 724 -27.44 40.98 -32.45
N GLN A 725 -27.97 40.69 -33.64
CA GLN A 725 -27.72 39.41 -34.32
C GLN A 725 -26.29 39.32 -34.92
N GLN A 726 -25.30 40.04 -34.37
CA GLN A 726 -23.92 40.00 -34.84
C GLN A 726 -23.18 38.74 -34.35
N GLU A 727 -22.12 38.34 -35.06
CA GLU A 727 -21.17 37.30 -34.61
C GLU A 727 -20.26 37.83 -33.47
N LEU A 728 -20.85 38.32 -32.37
CA LEU A 728 -20.14 38.81 -31.18
C LEU A 728 -20.73 38.18 -29.91
N LEU A 729 -19.94 38.12 -28.83
CA LEU A 729 -20.35 37.51 -27.56
C LEU A 729 -21.24 38.47 -26.74
N PRO A 730 -22.47 38.09 -26.35
CA PRO A 730 -23.34 38.99 -25.58
C PRO A 730 -22.74 39.36 -24.20
N ALA A 731 -22.65 40.65 -23.89
CA ALA A 731 -22.03 41.13 -22.63
C ALA A 731 -22.64 40.48 -21.37
N LYS A 732 -23.97 40.35 -21.31
CA LYS A 732 -24.67 39.73 -20.17
C LYS A 732 -24.35 38.25 -20.02
N ALA A 733 -24.21 37.52 -21.13
CA ALA A 733 -23.87 36.10 -21.12
C ALA A 733 -22.42 35.88 -20.68
N PHE A 734 -21.50 36.74 -21.13
CA PHE A 734 -20.10 36.73 -20.72
C PHE A 734 -19.97 36.98 -19.21
N ALA A 735 -20.61 38.05 -18.71
CA ALA A 735 -20.58 38.37 -17.28
C ALA A 735 -21.15 37.22 -16.43
N LEU A 736 -22.22 36.57 -16.89
CA LEU A 736 -22.80 35.42 -16.20
C LEU A 736 -21.85 34.20 -16.19
N ALA A 737 -21.17 33.91 -17.30
CA ALA A 737 -20.20 32.82 -17.38
C ALA A 737 -19.05 33.02 -16.38
N LEU A 738 -18.49 34.23 -16.31
CA LEU A 738 -17.46 34.59 -15.33
C LEU A 738 -17.99 34.50 -13.89
N LYS A 739 -19.22 34.98 -13.65
CA LYS A 739 -19.87 34.90 -12.35
C LYS A 739 -20.02 33.45 -11.87
N ARG A 740 -20.48 32.54 -12.74
CA ARG A 740 -20.58 31.10 -12.45
C ARG A 740 -19.20 30.49 -12.23
N PHE A 741 -18.19 30.84 -13.03
CA PHE A 741 -16.83 30.33 -12.82
C PHE A 741 -16.25 30.74 -11.46
N MET A 742 -16.39 32.02 -11.08
CA MET A 742 -15.94 32.50 -9.77
C MET A 742 -16.65 31.80 -8.62
N TYR A 743 -17.96 31.55 -8.74
CA TYR A 743 -18.73 30.84 -7.74
C TYR A 743 -18.33 29.36 -7.62
N ARG A 744 -18.29 28.63 -8.75
CA ARG A 744 -18.07 27.18 -8.77
C ARG A 744 -16.63 26.76 -8.47
N PHE A 745 -15.64 27.57 -8.85
CA PHE A 745 -14.22 27.16 -8.82
C PHE A 745 -13.30 28.04 -7.96
N LEU A 746 -13.58 29.33 -7.80
CA LEU A 746 -12.63 30.24 -7.13
C LEU A 746 -12.88 30.38 -5.62
N GLN A 747 -14.04 29.97 -5.10
CA GLN A 747 -14.39 30.11 -3.67
C GLN A 747 -13.48 29.29 -2.74
N GLY A 748 -12.98 28.13 -3.19
CA GLY A 748 -12.10 27.26 -2.38
C GLY A 748 -10.61 27.45 -2.61
N GLU A 749 -10.20 28.48 -3.38
CA GLU A 749 -8.80 28.81 -3.70
C GLU A 749 -7.95 27.68 -4.33
N THR A 750 -8.56 26.62 -4.86
CA THR A 750 -7.88 25.43 -5.40
C THR A 750 -7.27 25.62 -6.79
N MET A 751 -7.66 26.66 -7.52
CA MET A 751 -7.23 26.91 -8.90
C MET A 751 -5.89 27.66 -8.95
N ASN A 752 -5.08 27.36 -9.97
CA ASN A 752 -3.82 28.05 -10.23
C ASN A 752 -4.08 29.37 -10.96
N GLU A 753 -3.62 30.49 -10.40
CA GLU A 753 -3.83 31.82 -10.97
C GLU A 753 -3.15 32.05 -12.34
N ASN A 754 -2.14 31.25 -12.67
CA ASN A 754 -1.36 31.39 -13.92
C ASN A 754 -1.91 30.56 -15.08
N GLU A 755 -3.00 29.82 -14.89
CA GLU A 755 -3.63 29.05 -15.96
C GLU A 755 -4.48 29.94 -16.87
N LEU A 756 -4.65 29.51 -18.12
CA LEU A 756 -5.50 30.19 -19.09
C LEU A 756 -6.97 29.97 -18.75
N LEU A 757 -7.75 31.05 -18.67
CA LEU A 757 -9.17 30.99 -18.33
C LEU A 757 -9.99 30.25 -19.39
N GLU A 758 -9.53 30.28 -20.64
CA GLU A 758 -10.15 29.59 -21.79
C GLU A 758 -10.32 28.08 -21.55
N LEU A 759 -9.36 27.43 -20.90
CA LEU A 759 -9.39 25.98 -20.60
C LEU A 759 -10.61 25.56 -19.78
N TYR A 760 -11.16 26.50 -19.00
CA TYR A 760 -12.31 26.26 -18.14
C TYR A 760 -13.56 26.88 -18.72
N VAL A 761 -13.56 28.20 -18.95
CA VAL A 761 -14.78 28.95 -19.29
C VAL A 761 -15.33 28.56 -20.66
N CYS A 762 -14.48 28.11 -21.60
CA CYS A 762 -14.93 27.64 -22.92
C CYS A 762 -15.32 26.17 -22.94
N ASN A 763 -15.13 25.42 -21.85
CA ASN A 763 -15.48 24.00 -21.86
C ASN A 763 -17.00 23.79 -21.78
N GLU A 764 -17.61 23.28 -22.86
CA GLU A 764 -19.06 23.05 -22.98
C GLU A 764 -19.60 22.18 -21.83
N SER A 765 -18.83 21.19 -21.39
CA SER A 765 -19.24 20.26 -20.32
C SER A 765 -19.45 20.91 -18.94
N LEU A 766 -18.97 22.13 -18.75
CA LEU A 766 -19.04 22.83 -17.46
C LEU A 766 -20.24 23.79 -17.37
N TYR A 767 -20.94 24.04 -18.48
CA TYR A 767 -22.16 24.84 -18.53
C TYR A 767 -22.07 26.21 -17.84
N PHE A 768 -21.00 26.96 -18.12
CA PHE A 768 -20.89 28.36 -17.68
C PHE A 768 -21.72 29.31 -18.53
N TRP A 769 -21.79 29.05 -19.85
CA TRP A 769 -22.52 29.89 -20.79
C TRP A 769 -24.00 29.50 -20.88
N PRO A 770 -24.91 30.47 -21.08
CA PRO A 770 -26.29 30.18 -21.42
C PRO A 770 -26.39 29.43 -22.75
N SER A 771 -27.39 28.56 -22.89
CA SER A 771 -27.67 27.81 -24.13
C SER A 771 -28.02 28.68 -25.34
N SER A 772 -28.20 29.99 -25.15
CA SER A 772 -28.41 30.96 -26.23
C SER A 772 -27.13 31.33 -26.98
N VAL A 773 -25.95 30.99 -26.44
CA VAL A 773 -24.64 31.24 -27.08
C VAL A 773 -24.12 29.92 -27.61
N SER A 774 -23.75 29.85 -28.90
CA SER A 774 -23.22 28.63 -29.50
C SER A 774 -21.75 28.40 -29.10
N GLN A 775 -21.38 27.13 -28.93
CA GLN A 775 -20.02 26.72 -28.58
C GLN A 775 -18.99 27.18 -29.64
N GLU A 776 -19.32 27.06 -30.93
CA GLU A 776 -18.47 27.54 -32.04
C GLU A 776 -18.14 29.04 -31.94
N LEU A 777 -19.09 29.85 -31.45
CA LEU A 777 -18.89 31.29 -31.27
C LEU A 777 -17.96 31.58 -30.10
N ILE A 778 -18.05 30.80 -29.02
CA ILE A 778 -17.19 30.91 -27.84
C ILE A 778 -15.75 30.56 -28.22
N ASP A 779 -15.53 29.39 -28.82
CA ASP A 779 -14.19 28.91 -29.20
C ASP A 779 -13.49 29.85 -30.21
N LYS A 780 -14.25 30.54 -31.06
CA LYS A 780 -13.71 31.47 -32.06
C LYS A 780 -13.34 32.84 -31.47
N LEU A 781 -14.09 33.33 -30.49
CA LEU A 781 -14.04 34.73 -30.05
C LEU A 781 -13.50 34.94 -28.63
N PHE A 782 -13.40 33.90 -27.81
CA PHE A 782 -12.92 34.05 -26.45
C PHE A 782 -11.45 34.52 -26.44
N PRO A 783 -11.09 35.58 -25.68
CA PRO A 783 -9.70 36.05 -25.65
C PRO A 783 -8.77 35.08 -24.90
N GLY A 784 -7.86 34.43 -25.62
CA GLY A 784 -6.87 33.50 -25.05
C GLY A 784 -5.79 34.13 -24.16
N GLU A 785 -5.79 35.46 -24.03
CA GLU A 785 -4.85 36.22 -23.17
C GLU A 785 -5.34 36.31 -21.71
N ILE A 786 -6.58 35.91 -21.43
CA ILE A 786 -7.17 36.00 -20.10
C ILE A 786 -6.70 34.83 -19.24
N MET A 787 -5.84 35.11 -18.25
CA MET A 787 -5.53 34.17 -17.16
C MET A 787 -6.63 34.13 -16.07
N VAL A 788 -6.65 33.05 -15.29
CA VAL A 788 -7.50 32.90 -14.09
C VAL A 788 -7.28 34.03 -13.07
N SER A 789 -6.06 34.58 -13.00
CA SER A 789 -5.76 35.75 -12.16
C SER A 789 -6.57 37.01 -12.52
N HIS A 790 -7.06 37.16 -13.76
CA HIS A 790 -7.78 38.36 -14.20
C HIS A 790 -9.31 38.28 -14.03
N THR A 791 -9.85 37.12 -13.65
CA THR A 791 -11.29 36.81 -13.74
C THR A 791 -12.17 37.88 -13.09
N TYR A 792 -11.85 38.32 -11.87
CA TYR A 792 -12.69 39.29 -11.14
C TYR A 792 -12.71 40.66 -11.83
N ASN A 793 -11.55 41.19 -12.21
CA ASN A 793 -11.46 42.52 -12.81
C ASN A 793 -12.05 42.56 -14.22
N VAL A 794 -11.97 41.45 -14.98
CA VAL A 794 -12.68 41.33 -16.27
C VAL A 794 -14.19 41.34 -16.05
N TYR A 795 -14.69 40.59 -15.06
CA TYR A 795 -16.11 40.60 -14.70
C TYR A 795 -16.59 41.99 -14.27
N GLU A 796 -15.84 42.68 -13.42
CA GLU A 796 -16.15 44.03 -12.94
C GLU A 796 -16.18 45.03 -14.10
N PHE A 797 -15.19 44.97 -15.00
CA PHE A 797 -15.15 45.80 -16.20
C PHE A 797 -16.40 45.63 -17.06
N ILE A 798 -16.77 44.38 -17.38
CA ILE A 798 -17.95 44.09 -18.21
C ILE A 798 -19.23 44.56 -17.52
N THR A 799 -19.38 44.30 -16.22
CA THR A 799 -20.57 44.68 -15.44
C THR A 799 -20.73 46.20 -15.38
N ASN A 800 -19.64 46.94 -15.14
CA ASN A 800 -19.64 48.40 -15.13
C ASN A 800 -20.01 49.00 -16.49
N GLN A 801 -19.54 48.41 -17.60
CA GLN A 801 -19.94 48.84 -18.95
C GLN A 801 -21.43 48.61 -19.20
N ILE A 802 -21.96 47.43 -18.81
CA ILE A 802 -23.39 47.13 -18.91
C ILE A 802 -24.23 48.15 -18.13
N GLU A 803 -23.85 48.47 -16.88
CA GLU A 803 -24.55 49.48 -16.08
C GLU A 803 -24.53 50.86 -16.75
N ASN A 804 -23.39 51.28 -17.28
CA ASN A 804 -23.26 52.56 -17.97
C ASN A 804 -24.14 52.64 -19.23
N LEU A 805 -24.26 51.55 -19.98
CA LEU A 805 -25.12 51.45 -21.16
C LEU A 805 -26.60 51.55 -20.78
N ILE A 806 -27.02 50.85 -19.71
CA ILE A 806 -28.40 50.92 -19.19
C ILE A 806 -28.72 52.35 -18.74
N ARG A 807 -27.82 53.00 -18.00
CA ARG A 807 -28.00 54.40 -17.55
C ARG A 807 -28.16 55.37 -18.71
N ARG A 808 -27.35 55.20 -19.78
CA ARG A 808 -27.44 56.03 -20.99
C ARG A 808 -28.75 55.81 -21.76
N GLN A 809 -29.23 54.58 -21.87
CA GLN A 809 -30.53 54.29 -22.50
C GLN A 809 -31.69 54.90 -21.70
N HIS A 810 -31.64 54.84 -20.37
CA HIS A 810 -32.64 55.47 -19.51
C HIS A 810 -32.65 57.00 -19.66
N GLN A 811 -31.48 57.64 -19.78
CA GLN A 811 -31.39 59.08 -20.04
C GLN A 811 -31.91 59.47 -21.44
N GLN A 812 -31.76 58.61 -22.44
CA GLN A 812 -32.28 58.82 -23.79
C GLN A 812 -33.79 58.56 -23.92
N GLN A 813 -34.40 57.73 -23.05
CA GLN A 813 -35.85 57.50 -23.02
C GLN A 813 -36.62 58.58 -22.23
N LEU A 814 -35.93 59.37 -21.40
CA LEU A 814 -36.49 60.47 -20.62
C LEU A 814 -36.41 61.85 -21.32
N GLN A 815 -35.72 61.93 -22.47
CA GLN A 815 -35.71 63.07 -23.39
C GLN A 815 -36.67 62.81 -24.55
#